data_AF-A0A7C6UFR0-F1
#
_entry.id   AF-A0A7C6UFR0-F1
#
_cell.length_a   1.000
_cell.length_b   1.000
_cell.length_c   1.000
_cell.angle_alpha   90.00
_cell.angle_beta   90.00
_cell.angle_gamma   90.00
#
_symmetry.space_group_name_H-M   'P 1'
#
loop_
_entity.id
_entity.type
_entity.pdbx_description
1 polymer ?
#
loop_
_entity_poly.entity_id
_entity_poly.type
_entity_poly.pdbx_seq_one_letter_code
_entity_poly.pdbx_strand_id
1 'polypeptide(L)'
;MTRNKLITFCYLFITGIGLAMRYTAGPDALGWLWAATLALAAITIGAFILVSQRARPAADAELSLYGGAPADRTQVTLWVLLLLTGMVFGYTRYIAFIQSPDTLLGTWTHTAQGQAWKERRAMSTTSFLKLKTQAAVTEDVRLRVVGKLEALQPIRDENNLPILNEDGRWAFSQYNLKQDSGEITIPAGTPANTEILIQKPFTSIERVEALNTPTAPVHLRILQPQNTVSLFARSGRVVVPVSVLGRINSDPWVYSFKTILSVQPEYIQYQPDGPYFKIARQNIRVTMDPATPGYEVLASSDAYGYDIALTGELVSAPHSSNKAGFDQANYLESYNIGGQIRLQVPRDAEAPAPIQVILPQDADRPRTGNGLVEFSLYLRDEIVRVIKQTTPQPNAAFHGALTLGLRYGMQNTVSMANDMYKNTPVPPPIPLGKHTDRLIADEFRYSGINHVLAVSGLHVTIITVMFMGIFAMVKVSKKVYVPFIIFALVIFAIITGARPSTLRAVIMNSLFLLTWGYMSESIRSSALLGVPIAAIIILLQNPAMAIDPSFTLSFGAILSLAILTQPFFDLFKRLKGNDFAVLVILLTVLTWAFARHWLFVTTLRFWVFYTVLGVVLFALSRMLTRMGFTPLRDYGLANLPPGIAGFIAAQFGIQIGMMVPLSPFYFFRWPVAGAYANLIAIPLVGVVLQLSMLAGLTGLIPGIGIYIALFLSAANWIFSIGFLLIGHYFSRWFIYPFMTKPTVYDLGVYFAAVAVFAYWRPLWFRVVRPFWRRASSSRRIIACGSLAVLLLGIGWGCQHEQAQMRPEGELEISVLSVGYASGIMVNTPDRRTILIDSGNFVTSPTTRIDAERTILPQIFAKQIRSLESLVITSPAAEHSGGIETVFTAMDVKHCDYPAAVAPVLAKEPLASILDERSPNRIKHRISGTTITPRMLTAGDIIYQTECDGKPFIMEALGPREGDTQTPLSVRIQFGDFVMLVTSDLTLAQQQEFLANTPPEKLKAQVVVAPHHGTAGLETVKIGLPDAMPQQLANITGKLLKATEAEAVVFEFGNPRPVEPLLYKVARKIHGLTRRAAEDALPTALNLATDTDGAIHIQSDGVGYRLTTQLSETGSEVDEPTLLEIGGW
;
A
#
# COMPACT_ATOMS: atom_id res chain seq x y z
N MET A 1 -31.28 -20.44 -10.56
CA MET A 1 -30.03 -20.80 -9.86
C MET A 1 -30.27 -20.67 -8.35
N THR A 2 -30.00 -21.70 -7.53
CA THR A 2 -30.17 -21.56 -6.07
C THR A 2 -29.16 -20.56 -5.50
N ARG A 3 -29.53 -19.77 -4.49
CA ARG A 3 -28.67 -18.76 -3.82
C ARG A 3 -27.22 -19.21 -3.61
N ASN A 4 -27.05 -20.42 -3.06
CA ASN A 4 -25.72 -20.98 -2.78
C ASN A 4 -24.88 -21.18 -4.05
N LYS A 5 -25.49 -21.57 -5.18
CA LYS A 5 -24.78 -21.77 -6.46
C LYS A 5 -24.21 -20.45 -6.98
N LEU A 6 -24.98 -19.36 -6.87
CA LEU A 6 -24.53 -18.03 -7.28
C LEU A 6 -23.37 -17.54 -6.40
N ILE A 7 -23.50 -17.70 -5.08
CA ILE A 7 -22.44 -17.35 -4.12
C ILE A 7 -21.14 -18.13 -4.45
N THR A 8 -21.21 -19.44 -4.65
CA THR A 8 -20.02 -20.25 -4.95
C THR A 8 -19.40 -19.89 -6.30
N PHE A 9 -20.21 -19.61 -7.33
CA PHE A 9 -19.70 -19.11 -8.61
C PHE A 9 -18.87 -17.83 -8.43
N CYS A 10 -19.37 -16.89 -7.62
CA CYS A 10 -18.65 -15.64 -7.35
C CYS A 10 -17.33 -15.86 -6.62
N TYR A 11 -17.31 -16.71 -5.60
CA TYR A 11 -16.05 -17.01 -4.91
C TYR A 11 -15.05 -17.70 -5.83
N LEU A 12 -15.49 -18.60 -6.71
CA LEU A 12 -14.58 -19.23 -7.68
C LEU A 12 -14.09 -18.27 -8.76
N PHE A 13 -14.89 -17.30 -9.18
CA PHE A 13 -14.41 -16.20 -10.03
C PHE A 13 -13.25 -15.45 -9.38
N ILE A 14 -13.38 -15.12 -8.10
CA ILE A 14 -12.29 -14.47 -7.32
C ILE A 14 -11.08 -15.41 -7.19
N THR A 15 -11.30 -16.71 -6.92
CA THR A 15 -10.22 -17.71 -6.89
C THR A 15 -9.49 -17.80 -8.23
N GLY A 16 -10.23 -17.72 -9.34
CA GLY A 16 -9.67 -17.69 -10.69
C GLY A 16 -8.71 -16.52 -10.91
N ILE A 17 -9.09 -15.32 -10.46
CA ILE A 17 -8.21 -14.14 -10.47
C ILE A 17 -6.95 -14.41 -9.64
N GLY A 18 -7.08 -14.93 -8.43
CA GLY A 18 -5.94 -15.25 -7.56
C GLY A 18 -5.00 -16.30 -8.16
N LEU A 19 -5.53 -17.30 -8.86
CA LEU A 19 -4.74 -18.28 -9.59
C LEU A 19 -3.97 -17.64 -10.75
N ALA A 20 -4.58 -16.71 -11.48
CA ALA A 20 -3.92 -16.00 -12.58
C ALA A 20 -2.81 -15.05 -12.09
N MET A 21 -2.98 -14.47 -10.91
CA MET A 21 -1.94 -13.69 -10.23
C MET A 21 -0.75 -14.55 -9.82
N ARG A 22 -0.98 -15.79 -9.37
CA ARG A 22 0.11 -16.69 -8.96
C ARG A 22 0.79 -17.38 -10.14
N TYR A 23 0.01 -17.77 -11.14
CA TYR A 23 0.44 -18.50 -12.33
C TYR A 23 -0.01 -17.73 -13.56
N THR A 24 0.76 -16.72 -13.96
CA THR A 24 0.40 -15.85 -15.08
C THR A 24 0.66 -16.56 -16.41
N ALA A 25 -0.39 -16.78 -17.20
CA ALA A 25 -0.26 -17.26 -18.57
C ALA A 25 0.29 -16.17 -19.49
N GLY A 26 1.07 -16.53 -20.51
CA GLY A 26 1.56 -15.57 -21.51
C GLY A 26 0.47 -15.05 -22.45
N PRO A 27 0.73 -13.95 -23.19
CA PRO A 27 -0.26 -13.27 -24.04
C PRO A 27 -0.85 -14.14 -25.15
N ASP A 28 -0.10 -15.13 -25.65
CA ASP A 28 -0.58 -16.08 -26.67
C ASP A 28 -1.69 -17.01 -26.14
N ALA A 29 -1.82 -17.19 -24.81
CA ALA A 29 -2.86 -18.01 -24.21
C ALA A 29 -4.24 -17.31 -24.17
N LEU A 30 -4.28 -15.97 -24.30
CA LEU A 30 -5.49 -15.19 -24.06
C LEU A 30 -6.65 -15.55 -25.00
N GLY A 31 -6.37 -15.81 -26.28
CA GLY A 31 -7.38 -16.23 -27.25
C GLY A 31 -8.03 -17.57 -26.88
N TRP A 32 -7.20 -18.55 -26.49
CA TRP A 32 -7.66 -19.86 -26.02
C TRP A 32 -8.45 -19.75 -24.71
N LEU A 33 -8.03 -18.89 -23.80
CA LEU A 33 -8.72 -18.65 -22.53
C LEU A 33 -10.13 -18.07 -22.73
N TRP A 34 -10.29 -17.11 -23.65
CA TRP A 34 -11.61 -16.59 -24.02
C TRP A 34 -12.48 -17.64 -24.70
N ALA A 35 -11.93 -18.43 -25.62
CA ALA A 35 -12.64 -19.53 -26.26
C ALA A 35 -13.10 -20.58 -25.22
N ALA A 36 -12.23 -20.98 -24.30
CA ALA A 36 -12.55 -21.91 -23.21
C ALA A 36 -13.64 -21.35 -22.28
N THR A 37 -13.56 -20.05 -21.95
CA THR A 37 -14.57 -19.37 -21.13
C THR A 37 -15.94 -19.40 -21.80
N LEU A 38 -16.01 -19.05 -23.09
CA LEU A 38 -17.25 -19.05 -23.87
C LEU A 38 -17.83 -20.47 -24.04
N ALA A 39 -16.97 -21.45 -24.32
CA ALA A 39 -17.38 -22.85 -24.45
C ALA A 39 -17.95 -23.40 -23.13
N LEU A 40 -17.26 -23.18 -22.01
CA LEU A 40 -17.73 -23.58 -20.68
C LEU A 40 -19.06 -22.89 -20.30
N ALA A 41 -19.20 -21.60 -20.61
CA ALA A 41 -20.45 -20.87 -20.39
C ALA A 41 -21.60 -21.46 -21.23
N ALA A 42 -21.37 -21.71 -22.52
CA ALA A 42 -22.37 -22.31 -23.41
C ALA A 42 -22.78 -23.72 -22.93
N ILE A 43 -21.82 -24.58 -22.57
CA ILE A 43 -22.08 -25.91 -22.03
C ILE A 43 -22.89 -25.82 -20.72
N THR A 44 -22.53 -24.90 -19.83
CA THR A 44 -23.23 -24.69 -18.55
C THR A 44 -24.67 -24.21 -18.76
N ILE A 45 -24.89 -23.27 -19.69
CA ILE A 45 -26.23 -22.77 -20.03
C ILE A 45 -27.07 -23.88 -20.68
N GLY A 46 -26.50 -24.62 -21.64
CA GLY A 46 -27.17 -25.76 -22.28
C GLY A 46 -27.57 -26.84 -21.26
N ALA A 47 -26.66 -27.20 -20.36
CA ALA A 47 -26.95 -28.14 -19.27
C ALA A 47 -28.04 -27.60 -18.32
N PHE A 48 -28.05 -26.30 -18.03
CA PHE A 48 -29.09 -25.68 -17.20
C PHE A 48 -30.47 -25.75 -17.87
N ILE A 49 -30.56 -25.42 -19.16
CA ILE A 49 -31.81 -25.48 -19.94
C ILE A 49 -32.35 -26.92 -19.96
N LEU A 50 -31.50 -27.91 -20.30
CA LEU A 50 -31.87 -29.33 -20.33
C LEU A 50 -32.38 -29.84 -18.98
N VAL A 51 -31.75 -29.44 -17.87
CA VAL A 51 -32.19 -29.81 -16.52
C VAL A 51 -33.49 -29.10 -16.13
N SER A 52 -33.70 -27.85 -16.55
CA SER A 52 -34.93 -27.10 -16.27
C SER A 52 -36.16 -27.63 -17.03
N GLN A 53 -35.95 -28.29 -18.17
CA GLN A 53 -36.99 -28.89 -18.99
C GLN A 53 -37.40 -30.31 -18.52
N ARG A 54 -36.63 -30.95 -17.62
CA ARG A 54 -37.03 -32.22 -17.01
C ARG A 54 -38.11 -31.99 -15.96
N ALA A 55 -39.34 -32.45 -16.24
CA ALA A 55 -40.40 -32.50 -15.25
C ALA A 55 -39.96 -33.36 -14.04
N ARG A 56 -40.07 -32.83 -12.82
CA ARG A 56 -39.81 -33.62 -11.61
C ARG A 56 -40.92 -34.66 -11.45
N PRO A 57 -40.62 -35.98 -11.44
CA PRO A 57 -41.63 -36.96 -11.09
C PRO A 57 -42.05 -36.77 -9.62
N ALA A 58 -43.36 -36.80 -9.36
CA ALA A 58 -43.94 -36.59 -8.02
C ALA A 58 -43.53 -37.67 -6.99
N ALA A 59 -42.97 -38.80 -7.43
CA ALA A 59 -42.66 -39.96 -6.60
C ALA A 59 -41.42 -39.79 -5.69
N ASP A 60 -40.53 -38.85 -5.97
CA ASP A 60 -39.26 -38.69 -5.21
C ASP A 60 -39.40 -37.81 -3.96
N ALA A 61 -40.57 -37.22 -3.71
CA ALA A 61 -40.80 -36.34 -2.56
C ALA A 61 -40.93 -37.12 -1.24
N GLU A 62 -41.58 -38.29 -1.25
CA GLU A 62 -41.83 -39.08 -0.02
C GLU A 62 -40.62 -39.90 0.44
N LEU A 63 -39.75 -40.36 -0.47
CA LEU A 63 -38.55 -41.14 -0.13
C LEU A 63 -37.41 -40.29 0.49
N SER A 64 -37.50 -38.96 0.44
CA SER A 64 -36.46 -38.05 0.95
C SER A 64 -36.51 -37.81 2.47
N LEU A 65 -37.57 -38.25 3.14
CA LEU A 65 -37.77 -38.04 4.59
C LEU A 65 -37.02 -39.08 5.46
N TYR A 66 -36.65 -40.24 4.92
CA TYR A 66 -35.99 -41.33 5.66
C TYR A 66 -34.93 -42.06 4.83
N GLY A 67 -33.94 -41.35 4.30
CA GLY A 67 -32.79 -42.00 3.63
C GLY A 67 -32.07 -41.05 2.70
N GLY A 68 -30.73 -41.02 2.75
CA GLY A 68 -29.93 -40.20 1.86
C GLY A 68 -30.14 -40.62 0.41
N ALA A 69 -30.98 -39.88 -0.33
CA ALA A 69 -31.11 -40.06 -1.77
C ALA A 69 -29.74 -39.83 -2.45
N PRO A 70 -29.34 -40.66 -3.42
CA PRO A 70 -28.10 -40.47 -4.16
C PRO A 70 -28.16 -39.11 -4.87
N ALA A 71 -27.08 -38.32 -4.74
CA ALA A 71 -26.99 -37.03 -5.40
C ALA A 71 -27.21 -37.22 -6.91
N ASP A 72 -28.23 -36.57 -7.46
CA ASP A 72 -28.54 -36.59 -8.89
C ASP A 72 -27.28 -36.22 -9.68
N ARG A 73 -26.71 -37.20 -10.39
CA ARG A 73 -25.46 -37.05 -11.15
C ARG A 73 -25.53 -35.85 -12.09
N THR A 74 -26.69 -35.54 -12.66
CA THR A 74 -26.86 -34.41 -13.57
C THR A 74 -26.78 -33.06 -12.85
N GLN A 75 -27.28 -32.97 -11.62
CA GLN A 75 -27.12 -31.77 -10.79
C GLN A 75 -25.69 -31.58 -10.31
N VAL A 76 -24.98 -32.66 -9.99
CA VAL A 76 -23.56 -32.63 -9.63
C VAL A 76 -22.73 -32.14 -10.83
N THR A 77 -22.95 -32.69 -12.03
CA THR A 77 -22.27 -32.24 -13.25
C THR A 77 -22.54 -30.77 -13.56
N LEU A 78 -23.79 -30.33 -13.50
CA LEU A 78 -24.16 -28.92 -13.67
C LEU A 78 -23.46 -28.02 -12.64
N TRP A 79 -23.29 -28.50 -11.41
CA TRP A 79 -22.58 -27.78 -10.37
C TRP A 79 -21.10 -27.66 -10.68
N VAL A 80 -20.43 -28.76 -11.03
CA VAL A 80 -19.01 -28.76 -11.43
C VAL A 80 -18.76 -27.82 -12.63
N LEU A 81 -19.61 -27.88 -13.65
CA LEU A 81 -19.49 -27.02 -14.84
C LEU A 81 -19.59 -25.54 -14.50
N LEU A 82 -20.59 -25.17 -13.69
CA LEU A 82 -20.76 -23.81 -13.22
C LEU A 82 -19.53 -23.31 -12.43
N LEU A 83 -19.01 -24.17 -11.55
CA LEU A 83 -17.84 -23.85 -10.74
C LEU A 83 -16.59 -23.62 -11.60
N LEU A 84 -16.35 -24.52 -12.57
CA LEU A 84 -15.25 -24.38 -13.54
C LEU A 84 -15.41 -23.11 -14.39
N THR A 85 -16.63 -22.80 -14.83
CA THR A 85 -16.89 -21.57 -15.61
C THR A 85 -16.54 -20.32 -14.81
N GLY A 86 -16.94 -20.24 -13.54
CA GLY A 86 -16.58 -19.11 -12.67
C GLY A 86 -15.06 -18.94 -12.55
N MET A 87 -14.35 -20.02 -12.24
CA MET A 87 -12.89 -20.02 -12.07
C MET A 87 -12.14 -19.62 -13.35
N VAL A 88 -12.46 -20.26 -14.48
CA VAL A 88 -11.81 -19.96 -15.77
C VAL A 88 -12.14 -18.53 -16.21
N PHE A 89 -13.37 -18.06 -16.01
CA PHE A 89 -13.74 -16.69 -16.35
C PHE A 89 -12.92 -15.66 -15.55
N GLY A 90 -12.78 -15.87 -14.24
CA GLY A 90 -11.94 -15.02 -13.39
C GLY A 90 -10.49 -14.99 -13.83
N TYR A 91 -9.93 -16.17 -14.14
CA TYR A 91 -8.57 -16.31 -14.64
C TYR A 91 -8.37 -15.53 -15.95
N THR A 92 -9.22 -15.79 -16.94
CA THR A 92 -9.20 -15.12 -18.25
C THR A 92 -9.32 -13.60 -18.11
N ARG A 93 -10.22 -13.12 -17.25
CA ARG A 93 -10.47 -11.70 -17.06
C ARG A 93 -9.26 -10.95 -16.49
N TYR A 94 -8.53 -11.58 -15.56
CA TYR A 94 -7.30 -11.01 -15.00
C TYR A 94 -6.18 -10.97 -16.04
N ILE A 95 -5.91 -12.07 -16.75
CA ILE A 95 -4.90 -12.09 -17.81
C ILE A 95 -5.21 -11.02 -18.88
N ALA A 96 -6.48 -10.88 -19.30
CA ALA A 96 -6.91 -9.84 -20.25
C ALA A 96 -6.72 -8.40 -19.74
N PHE A 97 -6.63 -8.20 -18.42
CA PHE A 97 -6.42 -6.88 -17.82
C PHE A 97 -4.93 -6.50 -17.83
N ILE A 98 -4.08 -7.40 -17.33
CA ILE A 98 -2.63 -7.15 -17.22
C ILE A 98 -1.91 -7.25 -18.57
N GLN A 99 -2.42 -8.08 -19.49
CA GLN A 99 -1.91 -8.19 -20.85
C GLN A 99 -2.90 -7.48 -21.77
N SER A 100 -2.58 -6.25 -22.15
CA SER A 100 -3.18 -5.67 -23.35
C SER A 100 -2.41 -6.28 -24.52
N PRO A 101 -2.97 -7.26 -25.25
CA PRO A 101 -2.18 -7.99 -26.23
C PRO A 101 -1.71 -7.01 -27.30
N ASP A 102 -0.39 -6.89 -27.44
CA ASP A 102 0.20 -6.23 -28.59
C ASP A 102 -0.35 -6.93 -29.84
N THR A 103 -0.76 -6.13 -30.82
CA THR A 103 -1.40 -6.67 -32.01
C THR A 103 -0.34 -7.24 -32.94
N LEU A 104 -0.36 -8.55 -33.19
CA LEU A 104 0.53 -9.15 -34.17
C LEU A 104 0.23 -8.60 -35.57
N LEU A 105 1.14 -7.78 -36.10
CA LEU A 105 1.04 -7.21 -37.43
C LEU A 105 1.46 -8.22 -38.49
N GLY A 106 2.51 -9.00 -38.20
CA GLY A 106 3.01 -10.01 -39.12
C GLY A 106 4.26 -10.70 -38.58
N THR A 107 4.78 -11.62 -39.39
CA THR A 107 5.99 -12.39 -39.09
C THR A 107 7.02 -12.16 -40.18
N TRP A 108 8.26 -11.92 -39.76
CA TRP A 108 9.41 -11.86 -40.65
C TRP A 108 10.28 -13.09 -40.44
N THR A 109 10.67 -13.73 -41.53
CA THR A 109 11.52 -14.92 -41.51
C THR A 109 12.68 -14.75 -42.46
N HIS A 110 13.89 -15.05 -42.00
CA HIS A 110 15.10 -15.10 -42.82
C HIS A 110 15.63 -16.53 -42.85
N THR A 111 15.88 -17.06 -44.04
CA THR A 111 16.43 -18.40 -44.28
C THR A 111 17.49 -18.34 -45.37
N ALA A 112 18.23 -19.44 -45.58
CA ALA A 112 19.18 -19.55 -46.69
C ALA A 112 18.56 -19.34 -48.09
N GLN A 113 17.24 -19.44 -48.23
CA GLN A 113 16.50 -19.22 -49.48
C GLN A 113 16.05 -17.76 -49.67
N GLY A 114 16.29 -16.89 -48.69
CA GLY A 114 15.90 -15.48 -48.71
C GLY A 114 15.07 -15.06 -47.48
N GLN A 115 14.59 -13.81 -47.53
CA GLN A 115 13.72 -13.23 -46.51
C GLN A 115 12.25 -13.19 -46.95
N ALA A 116 11.33 -13.31 -46.01
CA ALA A 116 9.90 -13.16 -46.25
C ALA A 116 9.23 -12.38 -45.12
N TRP A 117 8.52 -11.31 -45.48
CA TRP A 117 7.58 -10.62 -44.61
C TRP A 117 6.16 -11.10 -44.91
N LYS A 118 5.48 -11.65 -43.89
CA LYS A 118 4.08 -12.08 -44.00
C LYS A 118 3.21 -11.23 -43.09
N GLU A 119 2.53 -10.26 -43.68
CA GLU A 119 1.53 -9.46 -42.99
C GLU A 119 0.32 -10.31 -42.60
N ARG A 120 -0.15 -10.14 -41.37
CA ARG A 120 -1.39 -10.74 -40.85
C ARG A 120 -2.47 -9.69 -40.60
N ARG A 121 -2.10 -8.48 -40.17
CA ARG A 121 -3.04 -7.42 -39.81
C ARG A 121 -2.40 -6.05 -39.98
N ALA A 122 -3.14 -5.12 -40.57
CA ALA A 122 -2.73 -3.73 -40.66
C ALA A 122 -2.75 -3.04 -39.29
N MET A 123 -1.93 -2.00 -39.13
CA MET A 123 -1.91 -1.17 -37.93
C MET A 123 -3.23 -0.39 -37.79
N SER A 124 -3.68 -0.22 -36.55
CA SER A 124 -4.96 0.44 -36.26
C SER A 124 -4.86 1.96 -36.07
N THR A 125 -3.68 2.44 -35.70
CA THR A 125 -3.36 3.84 -35.35
C THR A 125 -1.83 4.02 -35.44
N THR A 126 -1.36 5.27 -35.49
CA THR A 126 0.07 5.60 -35.35
C THR A 126 0.60 5.10 -34.01
N SER A 127 1.65 4.30 -34.02
CA SER A 127 2.27 3.72 -32.81
C SER A 127 3.74 3.36 -33.06
N PHE A 128 4.47 3.03 -32.00
CA PHE A 128 5.76 2.38 -32.11
C PHE A 128 5.60 0.93 -32.62
N LEU A 129 6.70 0.22 -32.83
CA LEU A 129 6.68 -1.20 -33.20
C LEU A 129 7.53 -1.98 -32.20
N LYS A 130 7.14 -3.22 -31.91
CA LYS A 130 7.96 -4.16 -31.14
C LYS A 130 8.37 -5.34 -32.01
N LEU A 131 9.65 -5.68 -31.97
CA LEU A 131 10.17 -6.91 -32.53
C LEU A 131 10.29 -7.95 -31.41
N LYS A 132 9.74 -9.14 -31.63
CA LYS A 132 9.83 -10.26 -30.68
C LYS A 132 10.54 -11.45 -31.30
N THR A 133 11.64 -11.87 -30.69
CA THR A 133 12.39 -13.07 -31.13
C THR A 133 11.59 -14.33 -30.80
N GLN A 134 11.50 -15.30 -31.73
CA GLN A 134 10.86 -16.60 -31.44
C GLN A 134 11.83 -17.66 -30.93
N ALA A 135 13.10 -17.52 -31.25
CA ALA A 135 14.20 -18.38 -30.81
C ALA A 135 15.40 -17.50 -30.40
N ALA A 136 16.36 -18.09 -29.71
CA ALA A 136 17.61 -17.38 -29.39
C ALA A 136 18.36 -17.03 -30.68
N VAL A 137 18.91 -15.83 -30.73
CA VAL A 137 19.64 -15.30 -31.88
C VAL A 137 21.11 -15.72 -31.77
N THR A 138 21.63 -16.45 -32.76
CA THR A 138 23.00 -16.99 -32.71
C THR A 138 24.04 -16.09 -33.36
N GLU A 139 23.62 -15.17 -34.22
CA GLU A 139 24.47 -14.23 -34.96
C GLU A 139 23.77 -12.86 -34.96
N ASP A 140 24.52 -11.77 -35.05
CA ASP A 140 23.93 -10.43 -35.12
C ASP A 140 22.96 -10.35 -36.31
N VAL A 141 21.73 -9.89 -36.07
CA VAL A 141 20.72 -9.68 -37.12
C VAL A 141 20.50 -8.20 -37.28
N ARG A 142 20.74 -7.70 -38.50
CA ARG A 142 20.58 -6.30 -38.85
C ARG A 142 19.45 -6.16 -39.85
N LEU A 143 18.45 -5.36 -39.51
CA LEU A 143 17.26 -5.18 -40.34
C LEU A 143 16.76 -3.74 -40.32
N ARG A 144 15.90 -3.41 -41.28
CA ARG A 144 15.22 -2.13 -41.40
C ARG A 144 13.75 -2.35 -41.71
N VAL A 145 12.88 -1.67 -40.98
CA VAL A 145 11.44 -1.63 -41.26
C VAL A 145 11.16 -0.39 -42.09
N VAL A 146 10.49 -0.55 -43.24
CA VAL A 146 10.13 0.54 -44.15
C VAL A 146 8.61 0.64 -44.21
N GLY A 147 8.09 1.85 -44.11
CA GLY A 147 6.66 2.09 -44.05
C GLY A 147 6.26 3.56 -44.22
N LYS A 148 5.09 3.90 -43.69
CA LYS A 148 4.56 5.27 -43.68
C LYS A 148 4.22 5.72 -42.28
N LEU A 149 4.33 7.02 -42.06
CA LEU A 149 3.86 7.73 -40.87
C LEU A 149 2.80 8.75 -41.30
N GLU A 150 1.58 8.58 -40.81
CA GLU A 150 0.55 9.61 -40.84
C GLU A 150 0.70 10.47 -39.57
N ALA A 151 1.42 11.58 -39.70
CA ALA A 151 1.70 12.48 -38.61
C ALA A 151 0.52 13.43 -38.38
N LEU A 152 -0.08 13.35 -37.19
CA LEU A 152 -1.12 14.26 -36.74
C LEU A 152 -0.48 15.48 -36.06
N GLN A 153 -0.78 16.67 -36.57
CA GLN A 153 -0.41 17.94 -35.94
C GLN A 153 -1.69 18.77 -35.65
N PRO A 154 -1.90 19.25 -34.41
CA PRO A 154 -3.11 19.98 -34.08
C PRO A 154 -3.12 21.32 -34.82
N ILE A 155 -4.28 21.70 -35.36
CA ILE A 155 -4.49 23.05 -35.89
C ILE A 155 -4.49 24.00 -34.70
N ARG A 156 -3.79 25.13 -34.83
CA ARG A 156 -3.61 26.11 -33.75
C ARG A 156 -4.24 27.46 -34.08
N ASP A 157 -4.67 28.16 -33.04
CA ASP A 157 -5.19 29.52 -33.13
C ASP A 157 -4.08 30.59 -33.15
N GLU A 158 -4.46 31.87 -33.12
CA GLU A 158 -3.55 33.02 -33.10
C GLU A 158 -2.66 33.09 -31.85
N ASN A 159 -3.09 32.47 -30.74
CA ASN A 159 -2.33 32.35 -29.50
C ASN A 159 -1.50 31.05 -29.45
N ASN A 160 -1.39 30.35 -30.58
CA ASN A 160 -0.70 29.08 -30.74
C ASN A 160 -1.29 27.93 -29.89
N LEU A 161 -2.58 27.98 -29.56
CA LEU A 161 -3.29 26.95 -28.81
C LEU A 161 -4.01 25.95 -29.73
N PRO A 162 -4.06 24.66 -29.37
CA PRO A 162 -4.76 23.65 -30.17
C PRO A 162 -6.27 23.94 -30.20
N ILE A 163 -6.85 23.81 -31.38
CA ILE A 163 -8.26 24.10 -31.64
C ILE A 163 -9.13 22.88 -31.37
N LEU A 164 -10.28 23.13 -30.74
CA LEU A 164 -11.34 22.17 -30.54
C LEU A 164 -12.56 22.59 -31.39
N ASN A 165 -13.04 21.72 -32.29
CA ASN A 165 -14.21 22.02 -33.13
C ASN A 165 -15.50 22.17 -32.27
N GLU A 166 -16.59 22.67 -32.86
CA GLU A 166 -17.91 22.80 -32.19
C GLU A 166 -18.41 21.49 -31.54
N ASP A 167 -18.19 20.34 -32.19
CA ASP A 167 -18.52 19.01 -31.64
C ASP A 167 -17.63 18.59 -30.45
N GLY A 168 -16.62 19.40 -30.15
CA GLY A 168 -15.61 19.16 -29.15
C GLY A 168 -14.66 18.01 -29.51
N ARG A 169 -14.21 17.98 -30.76
CA ARG A 169 -13.16 17.09 -31.27
C ARG A 169 -11.92 17.92 -31.62
N TRP A 170 -10.74 17.42 -31.30
CA TRP A 170 -9.48 18.08 -31.64
C TRP A 170 -9.29 18.17 -33.16
N ALA A 171 -8.96 19.36 -33.65
CA ALA A 171 -8.69 19.60 -35.06
C ALA A 171 -7.24 19.22 -35.39
N PHE A 172 -7.02 18.40 -36.43
CA PHE A 172 -5.67 17.99 -36.85
C PHE A 172 -5.46 18.20 -38.35
N SER A 173 -4.27 18.69 -38.70
CA SER A 173 -3.68 18.54 -40.02
C SER A 173 -2.97 17.19 -40.10
N GLN A 174 -3.12 16.50 -41.23
CA GLN A 174 -2.52 15.19 -41.47
C GLN A 174 -1.38 15.31 -42.50
N TYR A 175 -0.20 14.82 -42.14
CA TYR A 175 0.97 14.80 -43.02
C TYR A 175 1.44 13.37 -43.24
N ASN A 176 1.47 12.92 -44.49
CA ASN A 176 1.89 11.58 -44.85
C ASN A 176 3.38 11.58 -45.22
N LEU A 177 4.19 10.93 -44.39
CA LEU A 177 5.63 10.85 -44.55
C LEU A 177 6.02 9.40 -44.84
N LYS A 178 6.90 9.21 -45.83
CA LYS A 178 7.61 7.92 -45.97
C LYS A 178 8.68 7.88 -44.87
N GLN A 179 8.77 6.75 -44.16
CA GLN A 179 9.69 6.60 -43.05
C GLN A 179 10.28 5.19 -43.00
N ASP A 180 11.52 5.10 -42.53
CA ASP A 180 12.17 3.85 -42.15
C ASP A 180 12.70 3.89 -40.70
N SER A 181 12.90 2.71 -40.12
CA SER A 181 13.31 2.56 -38.72
C SER A 181 14.75 2.97 -38.45
N GLY A 182 15.56 3.23 -39.48
CA GLY A 182 17.01 3.09 -39.39
C GLY A 182 17.43 1.62 -39.30
N GLU A 183 18.74 1.40 -39.15
CA GLU A 183 19.33 0.09 -38.91
C GLU A 183 19.03 -0.37 -37.48
N ILE A 184 18.36 -1.51 -37.35
CA ILE A 184 18.07 -2.18 -36.08
C ILE A 184 19.01 -3.37 -35.99
N THR A 185 19.82 -3.41 -34.92
CA THR A 185 20.73 -4.51 -34.63
C THR A 185 20.20 -5.34 -33.47
N ILE A 186 20.00 -6.63 -33.71
CA ILE A 186 19.67 -7.63 -32.68
C ILE A 186 20.93 -8.45 -32.45
N PRO A 187 21.62 -8.28 -31.31
CA PRO A 187 22.92 -8.92 -31.09
C PRO A 187 22.82 -10.43 -30.93
N ALA A 188 23.89 -11.13 -31.30
CA ALA A 188 24.09 -12.55 -31.00
C ALA A 188 23.98 -12.80 -29.48
N GLY A 189 23.35 -13.90 -29.10
CA GLY A 189 23.05 -14.23 -27.71
C GLY A 189 21.70 -13.70 -27.22
N THR A 190 20.98 -12.89 -28.01
CA THR A 190 19.62 -12.41 -27.62
C THR A 190 18.70 -13.61 -27.35
N PRO A 191 18.13 -13.76 -26.13
CA PRO A 191 17.28 -14.89 -25.79
C PRO A 191 15.99 -14.96 -26.64
N ALA A 192 15.36 -16.13 -26.65
CA ALA A 192 14.01 -16.29 -27.22
C ALA A 192 12.99 -15.45 -26.44
N ASN A 193 11.97 -14.94 -27.13
CA ASN A 193 10.91 -14.07 -26.60
C ASN A 193 11.37 -12.68 -26.12
N THR A 194 12.58 -12.25 -26.46
CA THR A 194 13.06 -10.89 -26.20
C THR A 194 12.27 -9.90 -27.05
N GLU A 195 11.77 -8.83 -26.42
CA GLU A 195 11.04 -7.75 -27.09
C GLU A 195 11.94 -6.52 -27.25
N ILE A 196 12.00 -5.97 -28.45
CA ILE A 196 12.81 -4.78 -28.77
C ILE A 196 11.86 -3.70 -29.32
N LEU A 197 11.79 -2.55 -28.64
CA LEU A 197 10.95 -1.43 -29.05
C LEU A 197 11.68 -0.57 -30.11
N ILE A 198 11.04 -0.41 -31.26
CA ILE A 198 11.47 0.53 -32.31
C ILE A 198 10.89 1.90 -31.96
N GLN A 199 11.76 2.84 -31.58
CA GLN A 199 11.37 4.17 -31.12
C GLN A 199 10.82 5.09 -32.22
N LYS A 200 11.05 4.76 -33.50
CA LYS A 200 10.44 5.51 -34.61
C LYS A 200 9.00 5.05 -34.83
N PRO A 201 8.02 5.97 -34.90
CA PRO A 201 6.61 5.60 -35.01
C PRO A 201 6.18 5.30 -36.45
N PHE A 202 5.25 4.37 -36.61
CA PHE A 202 4.68 4.00 -37.91
C PHE A 202 3.16 4.01 -37.86
N THR A 203 2.54 4.20 -39.02
CA THR A 203 1.12 4.01 -39.25
C THR A 203 0.85 2.84 -40.19
N SER A 204 1.82 2.46 -41.02
CA SER A 204 1.79 1.22 -41.78
C SER A 204 3.19 0.70 -42.06
N ILE A 205 3.31 -0.62 -42.25
CA ILE A 205 4.54 -1.30 -42.65
C ILE A 205 4.38 -1.74 -44.11
N GLU A 206 5.30 -1.33 -44.97
CA GLU A 206 5.31 -1.76 -46.37
C GLU A 206 6.19 -3.02 -46.55
N ARG A 207 7.38 -3.03 -45.94
CA ARG A 207 8.30 -4.15 -46.00
C ARG A 207 9.33 -4.13 -44.87
N VAL A 208 9.98 -5.26 -44.67
CA VAL A 208 11.08 -5.44 -43.71
C VAL A 208 12.28 -5.97 -44.49
N GLU A 209 13.38 -5.23 -44.45
CA GLU A 209 14.61 -5.49 -45.20
C GLU A 209 15.71 -5.99 -44.26
N ALA A 210 16.29 -7.15 -44.54
CA ALA A 210 17.57 -7.57 -43.98
C ALA A 210 18.70 -6.68 -44.52
N LEU A 211 19.54 -6.17 -43.62
CA LEU A 211 20.77 -5.43 -43.93
C LEU A 211 22.01 -6.34 -43.86
N ASN A 212 21.88 -7.53 -43.27
CA ASN A 212 22.85 -8.61 -43.34
C ASN A 212 22.17 -9.96 -43.58
N THR A 213 22.93 -10.97 -43.98
CA THR A 213 22.45 -12.33 -44.25
C THR A 213 22.96 -13.30 -43.18
N PRO A 214 22.24 -13.46 -42.05
CA PRO A 214 22.59 -14.45 -41.04
C PRO A 214 22.48 -15.88 -41.62
N THR A 215 23.40 -16.76 -41.23
CA THR A 215 23.48 -18.14 -41.73
C THR A 215 22.42 -19.04 -41.09
N ALA A 216 22.09 -18.77 -39.81
CA ALA A 216 21.03 -19.44 -39.09
C ALA A 216 19.64 -18.85 -39.42
N PRO A 217 18.56 -19.66 -39.43
CA PRO A 217 17.23 -19.16 -39.67
C PRO A 217 16.76 -18.26 -38.52
N VAL A 218 16.22 -17.09 -38.86
CA VAL A 218 15.72 -16.10 -37.89
C VAL A 218 14.22 -15.93 -38.06
N HIS A 219 13.49 -15.99 -36.95
CA HIS A 219 12.04 -15.81 -36.93
C HIS A 219 11.67 -14.70 -35.94
N LEU A 220 11.10 -13.61 -36.46
CA LEU A 220 10.67 -12.45 -35.70
C LEU A 220 9.17 -12.21 -35.85
N ARG A 221 8.51 -11.87 -34.75
CA ARG A 221 7.14 -11.33 -34.76
C ARG A 221 7.22 -9.82 -34.64
N ILE A 222 6.51 -9.11 -35.52
CA ILE A 222 6.38 -7.65 -35.41
C ILE A 222 5.00 -7.34 -34.84
N LEU A 223 4.99 -6.61 -33.73
CA LEU A 223 3.81 -6.31 -32.93
C LEU A 223 3.57 -4.80 -32.89
N GLN A 224 2.30 -4.39 -32.96
CA GLN A 224 1.87 -3.04 -32.62
C GLN A 224 1.53 -3.01 -31.12
N PRO A 225 2.30 -2.31 -30.27
CA PRO A 225 1.91 -2.06 -28.90
C PRO A 225 0.66 -1.18 -28.85
N GLN A 226 -0.17 -1.36 -27.81
CA GLN A 226 -1.24 -0.39 -27.56
C GLN A 226 -0.65 0.90 -27.00
N ASN A 227 -1.06 2.04 -27.58
CA ASN A 227 -0.72 3.37 -27.07
C ASN A 227 -1.39 3.60 -25.70
N THR A 228 -0.67 3.24 -24.65
CA THR A 228 -1.03 3.46 -23.25
C THR A 228 -0.20 4.62 -22.72
N VAL A 229 -0.66 5.31 -21.68
CA VAL A 229 0.13 6.38 -21.04
C VAL A 229 1.49 5.89 -20.59
N SER A 230 1.56 4.67 -20.02
CA SER A 230 2.81 4.05 -19.56
C SER A 230 3.84 3.84 -20.69
N LEU A 231 3.41 3.69 -21.94
CA LEU A 231 4.32 3.59 -23.09
C LEU A 231 5.12 4.89 -23.33
N PHE A 232 4.56 6.02 -22.91
CA PHE A 232 5.16 7.35 -23.08
C PHE A 232 5.79 7.89 -21.79
N ALA A 233 5.51 7.26 -20.65
CA ALA A 233 6.06 7.63 -19.36
C ALA A 233 7.52 7.15 -19.24
N ARG A 234 8.41 8.03 -18.76
CA ARG A 234 9.84 7.71 -18.61
C ARG A 234 10.23 7.49 -17.16
N SER A 235 11.20 6.62 -16.94
CA SER A 235 11.85 6.51 -15.64
C SER A 235 12.96 7.59 -15.52
N GLY A 236 13.35 7.97 -14.31
CA GLY A 236 14.46 8.91 -14.09
C GLY A 236 14.05 10.34 -13.69
N ARG A 237 15.07 11.21 -13.55
CA ARG A 237 14.95 12.56 -12.94
C ARG A 237 14.98 13.71 -13.95
N VAL A 238 15.44 13.48 -15.18
CA VAL A 238 15.39 14.46 -16.28
C VAL A 238 14.68 13.79 -17.44
N VAL A 239 13.53 14.34 -17.82
CA VAL A 239 12.67 13.75 -18.85
C VAL A 239 12.30 14.85 -19.83
N VAL A 240 12.36 14.55 -21.13
CA VAL A 240 11.87 15.48 -22.15
C VAL A 240 10.35 15.68 -21.94
N PRO A 241 9.86 16.92 -21.87
CA PRO A 241 8.44 17.17 -21.63
C PRO A 241 7.59 16.65 -22.81
N VAL A 242 6.42 16.11 -22.48
CA VAL A 242 5.41 15.70 -23.45
C VAL A 242 4.28 16.72 -23.49
N SER A 243 3.64 16.88 -24.65
CA SER A 243 2.40 17.65 -24.77
C SER A 243 1.21 16.69 -24.74
N VAL A 244 0.19 17.01 -23.96
CA VAL A 244 -1.00 16.18 -23.78
C VAL A 244 -2.24 16.99 -24.10
N LEU A 245 -3.10 16.42 -24.96
CA LEU A 245 -4.45 16.89 -25.23
C LEU A 245 -5.43 15.91 -24.59
N GLY A 246 -6.33 16.40 -23.75
CA GLY A 246 -7.25 15.53 -23.05
C GLY A 246 -8.26 16.28 -22.21
N ARG A 247 -8.86 15.57 -21.26
CA ARG A 247 -9.95 16.09 -20.43
C ARG A 247 -9.77 15.75 -18.96
N ILE A 248 -10.15 16.67 -18.08
CA ILE A 248 -10.26 16.39 -16.64
C ILE A 248 -11.47 15.49 -16.40
N ASN A 249 -11.24 14.24 -15.97
CA ASN A 249 -12.29 13.23 -15.87
C ASN A 249 -12.78 12.97 -14.44
N SER A 250 -12.25 13.69 -13.45
CA SER A 250 -12.71 13.63 -12.07
C SER A 250 -12.55 14.97 -11.37
N ASP A 251 -13.33 15.18 -10.30
CA ASP A 251 -13.19 16.31 -9.38
C ASP A 251 -11.74 16.46 -8.85
N PRO A 252 -11.14 17.66 -8.89
CA PRO A 252 -9.78 17.91 -8.40
C PRO A 252 -9.58 17.60 -6.92
N TRP A 253 -8.42 17.03 -6.57
CA TRP A 253 -8.04 16.86 -5.16
C TRP A 253 -7.22 18.05 -4.70
N VAL A 254 -7.87 18.99 -4.03
CA VAL A 254 -7.26 20.23 -3.54
C VAL A 254 -6.69 20.04 -2.13
N TYR A 255 -5.39 20.26 -1.98
CA TYR A 255 -4.64 20.32 -0.72
C TYR A 255 -4.17 21.75 -0.48
N SER A 256 -3.84 22.10 0.77
CA SER A 256 -3.31 23.43 1.12
C SER A 256 -1.99 23.80 0.41
N PHE A 257 -1.25 22.80 -0.09
CA PHE A 257 0.06 22.97 -0.71
C PHE A 257 0.16 22.41 -2.13
N LYS A 258 -0.92 21.83 -2.69
CA LYS A 258 -0.97 21.30 -4.06
C LYS A 258 -2.39 20.94 -4.50
N THR A 259 -2.64 20.86 -5.79
CA THR A 259 -3.84 20.21 -6.36
C THR A 259 -3.44 19.02 -7.20
N ILE A 260 -4.23 17.94 -7.17
CA ILE A 260 -4.03 16.77 -8.04
C ILE A 260 -5.24 16.64 -8.97
N LEU A 261 -4.98 16.61 -10.27
CA LEU A 261 -5.95 16.39 -11.33
C LEU A 261 -5.80 14.97 -11.89
N SER A 262 -6.93 14.34 -12.23
CA SER A 262 -6.96 13.14 -13.06
C SER A 262 -7.32 13.55 -14.48
N VAL A 263 -6.37 13.36 -15.40
CA VAL A 263 -6.52 13.73 -16.80
C VAL A 263 -6.66 12.46 -17.62
N GLN A 264 -7.72 12.37 -18.41
CA GLN A 264 -7.85 11.35 -19.44
C GLN A 264 -7.23 11.90 -20.72
N PRO A 265 -6.03 11.44 -21.12
CA PRO A 265 -5.42 11.87 -22.37
C PRO A 265 -6.18 11.26 -23.55
N GLU A 266 -6.45 12.08 -24.56
CA GLU A 266 -6.90 11.60 -25.87
C GLU A 266 -5.71 11.46 -26.82
N TYR A 267 -4.77 12.41 -26.76
CA TYR A 267 -3.56 12.41 -27.55
C TYR A 267 -2.33 12.84 -26.74
N ILE A 268 -1.19 12.22 -27.01
CA ILE A 268 0.12 12.60 -26.44
C ILE A 268 1.10 12.83 -27.57
N GLN A 269 1.83 13.93 -27.52
CA GLN A 269 3.01 14.19 -28.33
C GLN A 269 4.25 13.87 -27.48
N TYR A 270 4.95 12.82 -27.88
CA TYR A 270 6.04 12.24 -27.10
C TYR A 270 7.37 13.02 -27.19
N GLN A 271 7.63 13.67 -28.34
CA GLN A 271 8.81 14.51 -28.56
C GLN A 271 8.38 15.89 -29.04
N PRO A 272 9.14 16.96 -28.70
CA PRO A 272 8.96 18.27 -29.32
C PRO A 272 8.90 18.11 -30.84
N ASP A 273 7.90 18.73 -31.47
CA ASP A 273 7.66 18.71 -32.92
C ASP A 273 7.35 17.32 -33.54
N GLY A 274 7.24 16.26 -32.73
CA GLY A 274 6.81 14.93 -33.16
C GLY A 274 5.30 14.81 -33.42
N PRO A 275 4.81 13.68 -33.96
CA PRO A 275 3.39 13.45 -34.17
C PRO A 275 2.63 13.22 -32.86
N TYR A 276 1.33 13.52 -32.87
CA TYR A 276 0.42 13.14 -31.77
C TYR A 276 -0.04 11.68 -31.90
N PHE A 277 0.05 10.94 -30.80
CA PHE A 277 -0.39 9.56 -30.66
C PHE A 277 -1.73 9.51 -29.98
N LYS A 278 -2.70 8.83 -30.58
CA LYS A 278 -4.00 8.57 -29.93
C LYS A 278 -3.82 7.58 -28.79
N ILE A 279 -4.30 7.93 -27.59
CA ILE A 279 -4.20 7.09 -26.40
C ILE A 279 -5.45 6.24 -26.24
N ALA A 280 -5.25 4.94 -26.00
CA ALA A 280 -6.35 3.99 -25.87
C ALA A 280 -6.82 3.82 -24.41
N ARG A 281 -5.89 3.89 -23.45
CA ARG A 281 -6.13 3.56 -22.04
C ARG A 281 -5.19 4.33 -21.11
N GLN A 282 -5.57 4.30 -19.83
CA GLN A 282 -4.92 4.90 -18.66
C GLN A 282 -5.08 6.41 -18.56
N ASN A 283 -5.16 6.88 -17.32
CA ASN A 283 -5.18 8.30 -16.99
C ASN A 283 -3.78 8.78 -16.60
N ILE A 284 -3.59 10.10 -16.62
CA ILE A 284 -2.41 10.79 -16.11
C ILE A 284 -2.78 11.48 -14.79
N ARG A 285 -1.94 11.31 -13.77
CA ARG A 285 -2.03 12.10 -12.54
C ARG A 285 -1.22 13.39 -12.70
N VAL A 286 -1.88 14.54 -12.70
CA VAL A 286 -1.21 15.85 -12.81
C VAL A 286 -1.19 16.54 -11.44
N THR A 287 -0.03 16.98 -10.97
CA THR A 287 0.13 17.70 -9.71
C THR A 287 0.49 19.16 -9.98
N MET A 288 -0.28 20.07 -9.39
CA MET A 288 -0.15 21.52 -9.49
C MET A 288 0.25 22.13 -8.16
N ASP A 289 1.13 23.11 -8.20
CA ASP A 289 1.43 23.98 -7.06
C ASP A 289 0.42 25.15 -7.00
N PRO A 290 0.01 25.66 -5.82
CA PRO A 290 -0.84 26.85 -5.72
C PRO A 290 -0.32 28.08 -6.48
N ALA A 291 1.00 28.17 -6.70
CA ALA A 291 1.60 29.24 -7.49
C ALA A 291 1.52 29.02 -9.02
N THR A 292 0.89 27.94 -9.49
CA THR A 292 0.73 27.68 -10.95
C THR A 292 -0.27 28.67 -11.56
N PRO A 293 0.03 29.32 -12.70
CA PRO A 293 -0.96 30.16 -13.40
C PRO A 293 -2.26 29.40 -13.70
N GLY A 294 -3.41 30.05 -13.49
CA GLY A 294 -4.73 29.42 -13.67
C GLY A 294 -5.15 28.44 -12.56
N TYR A 295 -4.39 28.36 -11.45
CA TYR A 295 -4.69 27.46 -10.34
C TYR A 295 -6.09 27.65 -9.77
N GLU A 296 -6.58 28.87 -9.61
CA GLU A 296 -7.92 29.13 -9.02
C GLU A 296 -9.06 28.51 -9.85
N VAL A 297 -8.92 28.52 -11.18
CA VAL A 297 -9.89 27.92 -12.10
C VAL A 297 -9.82 26.40 -12.05
N LEU A 298 -8.61 25.84 -12.00
CA LEU A 298 -8.37 24.39 -12.06
C LEU A 298 -8.44 23.68 -10.71
N ALA A 299 -8.31 24.41 -9.60
CA ALA A 299 -8.46 23.92 -8.23
C ALA A 299 -9.89 24.12 -7.72
N SER A 300 -10.87 24.00 -8.62
CA SER A 300 -12.30 24.09 -8.32
C SER A 300 -13.05 22.89 -8.89
N SER A 301 -14.26 22.68 -8.41
CA SER A 301 -15.14 21.59 -8.87
C SER A 301 -15.65 21.83 -10.29
N ASP A 302 -15.67 23.08 -10.73
CA ASP A 302 -16.06 23.48 -12.07
C ASP A 302 -15.07 22.96 -13.12
N ALA A 303 -13.83 22.67 -12.74
CA ALA A 303 -12.82 22.12 -13.65
C ALA A 303 -13.16 20.71 -14.19
N TYR A 304 -14.11 20.01 -13.58
CA TYR A 304 -14.57 18.72 -14.07
C TYR A 304 -15.14 18.83 -15.49
N GLY A 305 -14.63 18.03 -16.41
CA GLY A 305 -15.08 18.02 -17.81
C GLY A 305 -14.34 19.00 -18.72
N TYR A 306 -13.49 19.88 -18.19
CA TYR A 306 -12.71 20.80 -19.01
C TYR A 306 -11.75 20.06 -19.93
N ASP A 307 -11.78 20.44 -21.20
CA ASP A 307 -10.76 20.07 -22.18
C ASP A 307 -9.51 20.91 -21.92
N ILE A 308 -8.36 20.25 -21.90
CA ILE A 308 -7.09 20.87 -21.53
C ILE A 308 -5.98 20.50 -22.50
N ALA A 309 -5.07 21.44 -22.69
CA ALA A 309 -3.75 21.22 -23.25
C ALA A 309 -2.72 21.45 -22.13
N LEU A 310 -1.84 20.48 -21.91
CA LEU A 310 -0.77 20.62 -20.91
C LEU A 310 0.55 20.13 -21.48
N THR A 311 1.63 20.70 -20.98
CA THR A 311 3.00 20.30 -21.31
C THR A 311 3.76 20.05 -20.01
N GLY A 312 4.41 18.89 -19.90
CA GLY A 312 5.19 18.57 -18.71
C GLY A 312 5.91 17.23 -18.79
N GLU A 313 6.79 17.00 -17.83
CA GLU A 313 7.55 15.75 -17.71
C GLU A 313 6.63 14.61 -17.28
N LEU A 314 6.33 13.68 -18.21
CA LEU A 314 5.55 12.49 -17.93
C LEU A 314 6.46 11.38 -17.42
N VAL A 315 6.40 11.17 -16.10
CA VAL A 315 7.25 10.22 -15.40
C VAL A 315 6.44 8.98 -15.02
N SER A 316 7.08 7.81 -15.10
CA SER A 316 6.53 6.60 -14.52
C SER A 316 6.46 6.73 -13.00
N ALA A 317 5.58 5.95 -12.39
CA ALA A 317 5.54 5.89 -10.93
C ALA A 317 6.74 5.06 -10.44
N PRO A 318 7.49 5.53 -9.43
CA PRO A 318 8.60 4.74 -8.90
C PRO A 318 8.09 3.49 -8.18
N HIS A 319 8.76 2.36 -8.40
CA HIS A 319 8.60 1.17 -7.57
C HIS A 319 9.11 1.42 -6.15
N SER A 320 8.72 0.57 -5.22
CA SER A 320 9.17 0.71 -3.83
C SER A 320 10.69 0.52 -3.73
N SER A 321 11.40 1.53 -3.23
CA SER A 321 12.85 1.46 -2.98
C SER A 321 13.22 0.46 -1.88
N ASN A 322 12.25 -0.03 -1.09
CA ASN A 322 12.47 -1.07 -0.09
C ASN A 322 11.37 -2.13 -0.16
N LYS A 323 11.68 -3.40 0.06
CA LYS A 323 10.74 -4.53 -0.11
C LYS A 323 9.42 -4.40 0.66
N ALA A 324 9.46 -3.98 1.93
CA ALA A 324 8.26 -3.77 2.75
C ALA A 324 7.66 -2.35 2.68
N GLY A 325 8.18 -1.51 1.77
CA GLY A 325 7.68 -0.15 1.55
C GLY A 325 6.39 -0.11 0.73
N PHE A 326 5.78 1.07 0.65
CA PHE A 326 4.63 1.31 -0.22
C PHE A 326 5.08 1.41 -1.68
N ASP A 327 4.59 0.51 -2.52
CA ASP A 327 4.85 0.53 -3.96
C ASP A 327 3.83 1.43 -4.67
N GLN A 328 4.29 2.63 -5.05
CA GLN A 328 3.46 3.62 -5.72
C GLN A 328 3.12 3.19 -7.15
N ALA A 329 4.02 2.51 -7.86
CA ALA A 329 3.78 2.03 -9.22
C ALA A 329 2.64 1.03 -9.25
N ASN A 330 2.74 -0.03 -8.44
CA ASN A 330 1.70 -1.04 -8.31
C ASN A 330 0.35 -0.43 -7.87
N TYR A 331 0.38 0.57 -6.98
CA TYR A 331 -0.82 1.31 -6.59
C TYR A 331 -1.43 2.08 -7.76
N LEU A 332 -0.66 2.86 -8.51
CA LEU A 332 -1.19 3.68 -9.61
C LEU A 332 -1.67 2.81 -10.79
N GLU A 333 -0.96 1.74 -11.11
CA GLU A 333 -1.38 0.76 -12.11
C GLU A 333 -2.70 0.08 -11.74
N SER A 334 -2.86 -0.30 -10.46
CA SER A 334 -4.12 -0.83 -9.94
C SER A 334 -5.28 0.15 -10.05
N TYR A 335 -5.01 1.45 -10.27
CA TYR A 335 -6.02 2.49 -10.49
C TYR A 335 -6.08 2.96 -11.95
N ASN A 336 -5.45 2.23 -12.87
CA ASN A 336 -5.37 2.54 -14.29
C ASN A 336 -4.75 3.93 -14.55
N ILE A 337 -3.76 4.32 -13.76
CA ILE A 337 -2.96 5.53 -13.94
C ILE A 337 -1.59 5.10 -14.48
N GLY A 338 -1.27 5.49 -15.71
CA GLY A 338 -0.06 5.02 -16.41
C GLY A 338 1.15 5.94 -16.25
N GLY A 339 0.96 7.13 -15.69
CA GLY A 339 2.03 8.10 -15.49
C GLY A 339 1.59 9.30 -14.67
N GLN A 340 2.57 10.10 -14.27
CA GLN A 340 2.37 11.31 -13.47
C GLN A 340 3.15 12.49 -14.06
N ILE A 341 2.55 13.67 -13.96
CA ILE A 341 3.18 14.94 -14.34
C ILE A 341 3.14 15.86 -13.12
N ARG A 342 4.27 16.47 -12.79
CA ARG A 342 4.33 17.55 -11.81
C ARG A 342 4.58 18.85 -12.54
N LEU A 343 3.58 19.73 -12.57
CA LEU A 343 3.73 21.04 -13.20
C LEU A 343 4.65 21.90 -12.35
N GLN A 344 5.67 22.44 -12.99
CA GLN A 344 6.60 23.38 -12.36
C GLN A 344 6.06 24.80 -12.55
N VAL A 345 6.25 25.65 -11.54
CA VAL A 345 5.95 27.08 -11.65
C VAL A 345 6.93 27.67 -12.67
N PRO A 346 6.45 28.32 -13.75
CA PRO A 346 7.33 28.97 -14.71
C PRO A 346 8.23 29.98 -14.00
N ARG A 347 9.53 30.01 -14.35
CA ARG A 347 10.47 31.00 -13.80
C ARG A 347 10.26 32.38 -14.41
N ASP A 348 9.89 32.41 -15.68
CA ASP A 348 9.59 33.63 -16.43
C ASP A 348 8.08 33.84 -16.46
N ALA A 349 7.63 35.04 -16.08
CA ALA A 349 6.22 35.39 -16.04
C ALA A 349 5.55 35.42 -17.43
N GLU A 350 6.34 35.55 -18.51
CA GLU A 350 5.88 35.56 -19.90
C GLU A 350 5.81 34.15 -20.52
N ALA A 351 6.31 33.11 -19.84
CA ALA A 351 6.23 31.75 -20.35
C ALA A 351 4.76 31.28 -20.36
N PRO A 352 4.33 30.55 -21.42
CA PRO A 352 2.97 30.04 -21.50
C PRO A 352 2.65 29.13 -20.31
N ALA A 353 1.41 29.22 -19.81
CA ALA A 353 0.98 28.40 -18.69
C ALA A 353 1.16 26.90 -19.04
N PRO A 354 1.71 26.09 -18.12
CA PRO A 354 2.03 24.70 -18.39
C PRO A 354 0.77 23.82 -18.54
N ILE A 355 -0.40 24.36 -18.20
CA ILE A 355 -1.72 23.79 -18.41
C ILE A 355 -2.68 24.91 -18.80
N GLN A 356 -3.51 24.66 -19.81
CA GLN A 356 -4.47 25.62 -20.36
C GLN A 356 -5.80 24.94 -20.62
N VAL A 357 -6.89 25.64 -20.30
CA VAL A 357 -8.26 25.20 -20.60
C VAL A 357 -8.58 25.60 -22.03
N ILE A 358 -9.03 24.66 -22.84
CA ILE A 358 -9.36 24.87 -24.25
C ILE A 358 -10.88 24.97 -24.41
N LEU A 359 -11.32 26.06 -25.04
CA LEU A 359 -12.72 26.28 -25.38
C LEU A 359 -13.00 25.69 -26.78
N PRO A 360 -14.20 25.11 -27.01
CA PRO A 360 -14.67 24.86 -28.37
C PRO A 360 -14.68 26.15 -29.19
N GLN A 361 -14.44 26.05 -30.50
CA GLN A 361 -14.62 27.17 -31.42
C GLN A 361 -16.00 27.80 -31.23
N ASP A 362 -16.02 29.14 -31.24
CA ASP A 362 -17.22 29.97 -31.11
C ASP A 362 -18.02 29.77 -29.80
N ALA A 363 -17.41 29.15 -28.77
CA ALA A 363 -18.02 28.95 -27.46
C ALA A 363 -17.43 29.88 -26.39
N ASP A 364 -18.30 30.55 -25.63
CA ASP A 364 -17.90 31.42 -24.51
C ASP A 364 -17.56 30.65 -23.22
N ARG A 365 -17.81 29.33 -23.18
CA ARG A 365 -17.64 28.50 -21.99
C ARG A 365 -17.08 27.11 -22.32
N PRO A 366 -16.32 26.49 -21.39
CA PRO A 366 -15.88 25.12 -21.54
C PRO A 366 -17.07 24.18 -21.71
N ARG A 367 -16.83 23.01 -22.32
CA ARG A 367 -17.85 21.97 -22.42
C ARG A 367 -18.26 21.49 -21.04
N THR A 368 -19.56 21.35 -20.86
CA THR A 368 -20.12 20.77 -19.64
C THR A 368 -19.87 19.27 -19.60
N GLY A 369 -19.63 18.78 -18.39
CA GLY A 369 -19.46 17.37 -18.11
C GLY A 369 -20.81 16.64 -18.10
N ASN A 370 -20.84 15.50 -17.42
CA ASN A 370 -22.10 14.82 -17.18
C ASN A 370 -22.99 15.66 -16.24
N GLY A 371 -24.21 16.03 -16.67
CA GLY A 371 -25.10 16.88 -15.89
C GLY A 371 -25.51 16.33 -14.52
N LEU A 372 -25.54 15.00 -14.34
CA LEU A 372 -25.75 14.40 -13.01
C LEU A 372 -24.55 14.66 -12.09
N VAL A 373 -23.34 14.68 -12.64
CA VAL A 373 -22.12 14.97 -11.90
C VAL A 373 -22.06 16.44 -11.52
N GLU A 374 -22.34 17.35 -12.45
CA GLU A 374 -22.40 18.80 -12.17
C GLU A 374 -23.42 19.12 -11.08
N PHE A 375 -24.64 18.60 -11.19
CA PHE A 375 -25.66 18.76 -10.16
C PHE A 375 -25.19 18.26 -8.78
N SER A 376 -24.49 17.11 -8.76
CA SER A 376 -23.95 16.54 -7.53
C SER A 376 -22.85 17.41 -6.92
N LEU A 377 -21.93 17.93 -7.73
CA LEU A 377 -20.85 18.82 -7.26
C LEU A 377 -21.42 20.16 -6.77
N TYR A 378 -22.37 20.75 -7.48
CA TYR A 378 -23.11 21.93 -7.03
C TYR A 378 -23.78 21.69 -5.66
N LEU A 379 -24.50 20.58 -5.51
CA LEU A 379 -25.15 20.22 -4.25
C LEU A 379 -24.14 20.08 -3.10
N ARG A 380 -22.98 19.49 -3.37
CA ARG A 380 -21.89 19.39 -2.39
C ARG A 380 -21.43 20.77 -1.94
N ASP A 381 -21.13 21.66 -2.88
CA ASP A 381 -20.52 22.95 -2.58
C ASP A 381 -21.48 23.86 -1.80
N GLU A 382 -22.78 23.77 -2.10
CA GLU A 382 -23.83 24.40 -1.28
C GLU A 382 -23.89 23.82 0.14
N ILE A 383 -23.79 22.51 0.31
CA ILE A 383 -23.73 21.90 1.65
C ILE A 383 -22.46 22.36 2.40
N VAL A 384 -21.31 22.46 1.73
CA VAL A 384 -20.07 23.00 2.32
C VAL A 384 -20.27 24.43 2.79
N ARG A 385 -20.94 25.27 1.98
CA ARG A 385 -21.27 26.66 2.32
C ARG A 385 -22.11 26.72 3.61
N VAL A 386 -23.16 25.91 3.70
CA VAL A 386 -24.00 25.81 4.90
C VAL A 386 -23.20 25.36 6.13
N ILE A 387 -22.35 24.34 6.00
CA ILE A 387 -21.51 23.86 7.11
C ILE A 387 -20.58 24.98 7.61
N LYS A 388 -19.89 25.67 6.70
CA LYS A 388 -18.96 26.77 7.03
C LYS A 388 -19.67 27.95 7.70
N GLN A 389 -20.91 28.25 7.33
CA GLN A 389 -21.69 29.35 7.91
C GLN A 389 -22.28 29.02 9.29
N THR A 390 -22.53 27.74 9.58
CA THR A 390 -23.25 27.32 10.79
C THR A 390 -22.39 26.68 11.87
N THR A 391 -21.12 26.37 11.57
CA THR A 391 -20.23 25.62 12.46
C THR A 391 -18.83 26.25 12.51
N PRO A 392 -18.22 26.42 13.70
CA PRO A 392 -16.85 26.93 13.81
C PRO A 392 -15.78 25.87 13.45
N GLN A 393 -14.56 26.32 13.16
CA GLN A 393 -13.39 25.43 13.01
C GLN A 393 -12.93 24.91 14.40
N PRO A 394 -12.45 23.65 14.55
CA PRO A 394 -12.24 22.59 13.56
C PRO A 394 -13.50 21.78 13.19
N ASN A 395 -14.62 22.00 13.86
CA ASN A 395 -15.84 21.21 13.68
C ASN A 395 -16.41 21.28 12.26
N ALA A 396 -16.36 22.44 11.60
CA ALA A 396 -16.79 22.55 10.21
C ALA A 396 -15.95 21.67 9.26
N ALA A 397 -14.63 21.59 9.48
CA ALA A 397 -13.75 20.70 8.73
C ALA A 397 -14.07 19.22 9.02
N PHE A 398 -14.35 18.88 10.29
CA PHE A 398 -14.76 17.54 10.68
C PHE A 398 -16.11 17.15 10.06
N HIS A 399 -17.09 18.06 10.06
CA HIS A 399 -18.38 17.87 9.42
C HIS A 399 -18.22 17.64 7.93
N GLY A 400 -17.51 18.52 7.21
CA GLY A 400 -17.26 18.36 5.78
C GLY A 400 -16.51 17.06 5.44
N ALA A 401 -15.54 16.66 6.27
CA ALA A 401 -14.85 15.39 6.11
C ALA A 401 -15.79 14.19 6.29
N LEU A 402 -16.67 14.24 7.30
CA LEU A 402 -17.60 13.17 7.64
C LEU A 402 -18.77 13.07 6.65
N THR A 403 -19.42 14.19 6.32
CA THR A 403 -20.61 14.22 5.47
C THR A 403 -20.28 14.10 4.00
N LEU A 404 -19.25 14.79 3.52
CA LEU A 404 -18.97 14.94 2.09
C LEU A 404 -17.66 14.24 1.67
N GLY A 405 -16.95 13.61 2.60
CA GLY A 405 -15.67 12.98 2.33
C GLY A 405 -14.53 13.95 2.07
N LEU A 406 -14.68 15.22 2.46
CA LEU A 406 -13.67 16.27 2.31
C LEU A 406 -12.57 16.16 3.39
N ARG A 407 -12.00 14.97 3.56
CA ARG A 407 -10.93 14.68 4.54
C ARG A 407 -9.72 15.60 4.42
N TYR A 408 -9.51 16.20 3.25
CA TYR A 408 -8.43 17.16 3.02
C TYR A 408 -8.63 18.45 3.84
N GLY A 409 -9.88 18.83 4.14
CA GLY A 409 -10.16 19.92 5.07
C GLY A 409 -9.68 19.65 6.51
N MET A 410 -9.49 18.38 6.89
CA MET A 410 -8.92 17.99 8.18
C MET A 410 -7.38 17.93 8.17
N GLN A 411 -6.75 18.07 7.00
CA GLN A 411 -5.29 18.12 6.91
C GLN A 411 -4.81 19.47 7.44
N ASN A 412 -3.72 19.46 8.20
CA ASN A 412 -3.19 20.61 8.92
C ASN A 412 -4.16 21.23 9.94
N THR A 413 -5.22 20.52 10.32
CA THR A 413 -6.06 20.91 11.45
C THR A 413 -5.41 20.47 12.75
N VAL A 414 -5.08 21.44 13.59
CA VAL A 414 -4.47 21.20 14.90
C VAL A 414 -5.51 20.65 15.88
N SER A 415 -5.03 19.88 16.86
CA SER A 415 -5.84 19.42 17.98
C SER A 415 -6.41 20.58 18.79
N MET A 416 -7.56 20.35 19.45
CA MET A 416 -8.18 21.33 20.36
C MET A 416 -7.31 21.69 21.57
N ALA A 417 -6.26 20.89 21.84
CA ALA A 417 -5.31 21.14 22.91
C ALA A 417 -4.11 22.02 22.48
N ASN A 418 -3.96 22.32 21.18
CA ASN A 418 -2.85 23.10 20.65
C ASN A 418 -2.96 24.58 21.04
N ASP A 419 -1.82 25.24 21.32
CA ASP A 419 -1.80 26.67 21.69
C ASP A 419 -2.37 27.59 20.61
N MET A 420 -2.22 27.23 19.32
CA MET A 420 -2.85 27.92 18.20
C MET A 420 -4.38 27.89 18.26
N TYR A 421 -4.97 26.86 18.87
CA TYR A 421 -6.41 26.77 19.07
C TYR A 421 -6.87 27.66 20.25
N LYS A 422 -6.05 27.83 21.29
CA LYS A 422 -6.40 28.67 22.47
C LYS A 422 -6.66 30.13 22.13
N ASN A 423 -6.07 30.63 21.04
CA ASN A 423 -6.28 31.99 20.53
C ASN A 423 -7.52 32.15 19.64
N THR A 424 -8.34 31.10 19.47
CA THR A 424 -9.66 31.21 18.83
C THR A 424 -10.75 31.56 19.86
N PRO A 425 -11.84 32.26 19.48
CA PRO A 425 -12.79 32.88 20.42
C PRO A 425 -13.56 31.94 21.37
N VAL A 426 -13.38 30.62 21.26
CA VAL A 426 -14.09 29.62 22.08
C VAL A 426 -13.05 28.81 22.87
N PRO A 427 -12.92 29.01 24.20
CA PRO A 427 -11.98 28.23 25.00
C PRO A 427 -12.37 26.75 25.03
N PRO A 428 -11.40 25.82 25.15
CA PRO A 428 -11.70 24.39 25.15
C PRO A 428 -12.57 24.03 26.36
N PRO A 429 -13.60 23.17 26.19
CA PRO A 429 -14.54 22.83 27.25
C PRO A 429 -13.93 22.01 28.41
N ILE A 430 -12.70 21.53 28.27
CA ILE A 430 -11.97 20.75 29.29
C ILE A 430 -10.48 21.17 29.27
N PRO A 431 -9.82 21.40 30.41
CA PRO A 431 -8.38 21.65 30.46
C PRO A 431 -7.59 20.41 30.00
N LEU A 432 -6.76 20.57 28.97
CA LEU A 432 -5.96 19.50 28.34
C LEU A 432 -4.46 19.69 28.63
N GLY A 433 -3.69 18.60 28.71
CA GLY A 433 -2.28 18.58 29.13
C GLY A 433 -1.30 19.28 28.16
N LYS A 434 -0.10 19.64 28.65
CA LYS A 434 0.88 20.55 28.00
C LYS A 434 1.67 20.01 26.78
N HIS A 435 1.38 18.84 26.21
CA HIS A 435 2.27 18.18 25.21
C HIS A 435 1.54 17.63 23.98
N THR A 436 0.77 18.45 23.26
CA THR A 436 -0.22 17.95 22.28
C THR A 436 -0.25 18.75 20.98
N ASP A 437 0.92 18.99 20.40
CA ASP A 437 1.03 19.69 19.10
C ASP A 437 0.74 18.79 17.88
N ARG A 438 -0.04 17.72 18.06
CA ARG A 438 -0.37 16.76 17.00
C ARG A 438 -1.54 17.25 16.14
N LEU A 439 -1.52 16.85 14.87
CA LEU A 439 -2.66 17.03 13.96
C LEU A 439 -3.77 16.02 14.31
N ILE A 440 -5.04 16.44 14.17
CA ILE A 440 -6.19 15.55 14.45
C ILE A 440 -6.13 14.26 13.61
N ALA A 441 -5.62 14.34 12.39
CA ALA A 441 -5.46 13.18 11.51
C ALA A 441 -4.51 12.11 12.11
N ASP A 442 -3.44 12.51 12.80
CA ASP A 442 -2.52 11.58 13.45
C ASP A 442 -3.16 10.96 14.70
N GLU A 443 -3.90 11.75 15.49
CA GLU A 443 -4.67 11.25 16.64
C GLU A 443 -5.70 10.21 16.20
N PHE A 444 -6.37 10.44 15.07
CA PHE A 444 -7.35 9.50 14.51
C PHE A 444 -6.70 8.23 13.97
N ARG A 445 -5.50 8.35 13.37
CA ARG A 445 -4.71 7.19 12.94
C ARG A 445 -4.34 6.32 14.14
N TYR A 446 -3.83 6.92 15.21
CA TYR A 446 -3.38 6.21 16.41
C TYR A 446 -4.54 5.63 17.22
N SER A 447 -5.66 6.35 17.33
CA SER A 447 -6.86 5.85 18.01
C SER A 447 -7.67 4.82 17.20
N GLY A 448 -7.30 4.57 15.94
CA GLY A 448 -7.99 3.60 15.08
C GLY A 448 -9.32 4.06 14.48
N ILE A 449 -9.68 5.33 14.66
CA ILE A 449 -10.95 5.91 14.16
C ILE A 449 -10.77 6.64 12.83
N ASN A 450 -9.58 6.64 12.22
CA ASN A 450 -9.31 7.30 10.93
C ASN A 450 -10.23 6.84 9.77
N HIS A 451 -10.77 5.63 9.85
CA HIS A 451 -11.76 5.13 8.88
C HIS A 451 -13.07 5.94 8.86
N VAL A 452 -13.30 6.80 9.85
CA VAL A 452 -14.43 7.75 9.89
C VAL A 452 -14.19 8.94 8.95
N LEU A 453 -12.94 9.37 8.74
CA LEU A 453 -12.62 10.45 7.79
C LEU A 453 -12.67 9.98 6.32
N ALA A 454 -12.59 8.68 6.10
CA ALA A 454 -12.82 8.08 4.80
C ALA A 454 -14.29 7.69 4.69
N VAL A 455 -15.06 8.35 3.81
CA VAL A 455 -16.44 7.93 3.52
C VAL A 455 -16.44 6.45 3.16
N SER A 456 -17.18 5.70 3.96
CA SER A 456 -17.13 4.24 4.06
C SER A 456 -18.53 3.63 4.06
N GLY A 457 -18.59 2.29 4.11
CA GLY A 457 -19.85 1.54 4.25
C GLY A 457 -20.73 2.03 5.38
N LEU A 458 -20.13 2.38 6.52
CA LEU A 458 -20.85 2.91 7.68
C LEU A 458 -21.63 4.19 7.32
N HIS A 459 -21.00 5.14 6.62
CA HIS A 459 -21.65 6.40 6.22
C HIS A 459 -22.84 6.15 5.30
N VAL A 460 -22.64 5.32 4.27
CA VAL A 460 -23.69 4.96 3.32
C VAL A 460 -24.86 4.26 4.03
N THR A 461 -24.58 3.37 4.98
CA THR A 461 -25.62 2.70 5.78
C THR A 461 -26.33 3.67 6.73
N ILE A 462 -25.63 4.61 7.38
CA ILE A 462 -26.26 5.64 8.22
C ILE A 462 -27.20 6.52 7.39
N ILE A 463 -26.76 6.96 6.20
CA ILE A 463 -27.58 7.74 5.27
C ILE A 463 -28.79 6.93 4.81
N THR A 464 -28.61 5.64 4.51
CA THR A 464 -29.69 4.73 4.16
C THR A 464 -30.73 4.62 5.26
N VAL A 465 -30.31 4.41 6.51
CA VAL A 465 -31.19 4.33 7.69
C VAL A 465 -31.91 5.66 7.93
N MET A 466 -31.22 6.79 7.75
CA MET A 466 -31.81 8.12 7.85
C MET A 466 -32.96 8.30 6.86
N PHE A 467 -32.74 8.03 5.57
CA PHE A 467 -33.80 8.14 4.56
C PHE A 467 -34.93 7.14 4.79
N MET A 468 -34.62 5.90 5.19
CA MET A 468 -35.65 4.94 5.60
C MET A 468 -36.52 5.46 6.73
N GLY A 469 -35.91 6.07 7.76
CA GLY A 469 -36.63 6.68 8.88
C GLY A 469 -37.56 7.80 8.42
N ILE A 470 -37.07 8.69 7.54
CA ILE A 470 -37.87 9.78 6.96
C ILE A 470 -39.07 9.23 6.18
N PHE A 471 -38.85 8.29 5.25
CA PHE A 471 -39.94 7.70 4.46
C PHE A 471 -40.92 6.87 5.31
N ALA A 472 -40.42 6.23 6.38
CA ALA A 472 -41.26 5.50 7.33
C ALA A 472 -42.15 6.45 8.14
N MET A 473 -41.65 7.62 8.56
CA MET A 473 -42.46 8.66 9.24
C MET A 473 -43.57 9.18 8.32
N VAL A 474 -43.30 9.32 7.02
CA VAL A 474 -44.29 9.74 6.01
C VAL A 474 -45.15 8.56 5.51
N LYS A 475 -44.99 7.36 6.08
CA LYS A 475 -45.75 6.13 5.76
C LYS A 475 -45.68 5.70 4.28
N VAL A 476 -44.57 5.98 3.60
CA VAL A 476 -44.34 5.55 2.20
C VAL A 476 -43.98 4.07 2.15
N SER A 477 -44.51 3.32 1.16
CA SER A 477 -44.24 1.89 1.05
C SER A 477 -42.80 1.58 0.63
N LYS A 478 -42.23 0.47 1.17
CA LYS A 478 -40.85 0.03 0.89
C LYS A 478 -40.51 -0.15 -0.58
N LYS A 479 -41.47 -0.58 -1.39
CA LYS A 479 -41.26 -0.79 -2.83
C LYS A 479 -41.10 0.52 -3.61
N VAL A 480 -41.62 1.62 -3.06
CA VAL A 480 -41.57 2.94 -3.69
C VAL A 480 -40.31 3.69 -3.24
N TYR A 481 -40.01 3.72 -1.93
CA TYR A 481 -38.87 4.52 -1.47
C TYR A 481 -37.50 3.87 -1.73
N VAL A 482 -37.39 2.55 -1.91
CA VAL A 482 -36.10 1.87 -2.14
C VAL A 482 -35.36 2.41 -3.38
N PRO A 483 -35.99 2.53 -4.57
CA PRO A 483 -35.38 3.18 -5.72
C PRO A 483 -34.91 4.62 -5.46
N PHE A 484 -35.68 5.43 -4.72
CA PHE A 484 -35.28 6.80 -4.37
C PHE A 484 -34.04 6.82 -3.47
N ILE A 485 -33.95 5.92 -2.49
CA ILE A 485 -32.75 5.80 -1.66
C ILE A 485 -31.55 5.40 -2.52
N ILE A 486 -31.69 4.41 -3.40
CA ILE A 486 -30.60 4.00 -4.30
C ILE A 486 -30.13 5.19 -5.15
N PHE A 487 -31.06 5.97 -5.71
CA PHE A 487 -30.73 7.17 -6.48
C PHE A 487 -30.01 8.22 -5.63
N ALA A 488 -30.46 8.49 -4.40
CA ALA A 488 -29.78 9.40 -3.47
C ALA A 488 -28.37 8.91 -3.10
N LEU A 489 -28.18 7.59 -2.96
CA LEU A 489 -26.87 6.99 -2.72
C LEU A 489 -25.93 7.13 -3.93
N VAL A 490 -26.45 7.10 -5.16
CA VAL A 490 -25.65 7.37 -6.37
C VAL A 490 -25.18 8.82 -6.40
N ILE A 491 -26.07 9.78 -6.13
CA ILE A 491 -25.70 11.20 -5.99
C ILE A 491 -24.63 11.36 -4.90
N PHE A 492 -24.83 10.72 -3.75
CA PHE A 492 -23.85 10.73 -2.66
C PHE A 492 -22.49 10.14 -3.07
N ALA A 493 -22.47 9.06 -3.85
CA ALA A 493 -21.22 8.50 -4.37
C ALA A 493 -20.47 9.53 -5.21
N ILE A 494 -21.17 10.28 -6.06
CA ILE A 494 -20.58 11.30 -6.92
C ILE A 494 -20.07 12.50 -6.10
N ILE A 495 -20.87 13.01 -5.15
CA ILE A 495 -20.49 14.09 -4.22
C ILE A 495 -19.14 13.81 -3.56
N THR A 496 -18.92 12.57 -3.12
CA THR A 496 -17.70 12.17 -2.41
C THR A 496 -16.52 11.88 -3.33
N GLY A 497 -16.65 12.16 -4.63
CA GLY A 497 -15.63 11.97 -5.67
C GLY A 497 -15.55 10.54 -6.22
N ALA A 498 -16.65 9.77 -6.15
CA ALA A 498 -16.75 8.38 -6.60
C ALA A 498 -15.60 7.47 -6.13
N ARG A 499 -15.07 7.75 -4.93
CA ARG A 499 -13.94 7.01 -4.37
C ARG A 499 -14.27 5.52 -4.33
N PRO A 500 -13.28 4.62 -4.57
CA PRO A 500 -13.54 3.19 -4.56
C PRO A 500 -14.26 2.70 -3.29
N SER A 501 -13.91 3.19 -2.11
CA SER A 501 -14.59 2.83 -0.85
C SER A 501 -16.08 3.19 -0.85
N THR A 502 -16.46 4.39 -1.32
CA THR A 502 -17.86 4.82 -1.40
C THR A 502 -18.61 4.03 -2.47
N LEU A 503 -18.02 3.84 -3.65
CA LEU A 503 -18.64 3.10 -4.74
C LEU A 503 -18.99 1.66 -4.31
N ARG A 504 -18.03 0.98 -3.65
CA ARG A 504 -18.24 -0.36 -3.07
C ARG A 504 -19.40 -0.37 -2.07
N ALA A 505 -19.41 0.60 -1.17
CA ALA A 505 -20.44 0.72 -0.14
C ALA A 505 -21.84 0.96 -0.74
N VAL A 506 -21.95 1.81 -1.75
CA VAL A 506 -23.21 2.12 -2.45
C VAL A 506 -23.71 0.91 -3.23
N ILE A 507 -22.83 0.18 -3.93
CA ILE A 507 -23.20 -1.07 -4.61
C ILE A 507 -23.72 -2.10 -3.59
N MET A 508 -22.99 -2.34 -2.50
CA MET A 508 -23.39 -3.32 -1.47
C MET A 508 -24.68 -2.93 -0.76
N ASN A 509 -24.86 -1.65 -0.39
CA ASN A 509 -26.11 -1.17 0.21
C ASN A 509 -27.27 -1.24 -0.79
N SER A 510 -27.05 -0.89 -2.07
CA SER A 510 -28.11 -0.97 -3.09
C SER A 510 -28.58 -2.41 -3.29
N LEU A 511 -27.66 -3.38 -3.39
CA LEU A 511 -28.00 -4.81 -3.47
C LEU A 511 -28.71 -5.29 -2.20
N PHE A 512 -28.28 -4.83 -1.02
CA PHE A 512 -28.98 -5.10 0.24
C PHE A 512 -30.42 -4.55 0.21
N LEU A 513 -30.63 -3.32 -0.23
CA LEU A 513 -31.96 -2.70 -0.34
C LEU A 513 -32.86 -3.41 -1.33
N LEU A 514 -32.33 -3.83 -2.47
CA LEU A 514 -33.09 -4.58 -3.47
C LEU A 514 -33.54 -5.94 -2.93
N THR A 515 -32.63 -6.68 -2.29
CA THR A 515 -32.96 -7.99 -1.72
C THR A 515 -33.92 -7.88 -0.53
N TRP A 516 -33.72 -6.89 0.35
CA TRP A 516 -34.60 -6.65 1.50
C TRP A 516 -35.99 -6.13 1.08
N GLY A 517 -36.03 -5.17 0.15
CA GLY A 517 -37.26 -4.52 -0.32
C GLY A 517 -38.15 -5.42 -1.17
N TYR A 518 -37.54 -6.18 -2.10
CA TYR A 518 -38.27 -6.98 -3.09
C TYR A 518 -38.25 -8.49 -2.83
N MET A 519 -37.19 -9.04 -2.23
CA MET A 519 -37.08 -10.48 -1.96
C MET A 519 -37.44 -10.88 -0.52
N SER A 520 -37.66 -9.90 0.37
CA SER A 520 -38.00 -10.08 1.80
C SER A 520 -37.04 -11.02 2.54
N GLU A 521 -35.77 -10.99 2.14
CA GLU A 521 -34.69 -11.76 2.75
C GLU A 521 -34.28 -11.18 4.12
N SER A 522 -33.75 -12.04 4.99
CA SER A 522 -33.17 -11.60 6.27
C SER A 522 -31.92 -10.73 6.05
N ILE A 523 -31.59 -9.85 7.00
CA ILE A 523 -30.39 -8.98 6.91
C ILE A 523 -29.12 -9.79 6.61
N ARG A 524 -28.97 -10.94 7.29
CA ARG A 524 -27.83 -11.83 7.12
C ARG A 524 -27.80 -12.49 5.75
N SER A 525 -28.94 -12.96 5.24
CA SER A 525 -28.99 -13.60 3.91
C SER A 525 -28.79 -12.61 2.78
N SER A 526 -29.33 -11.38 2.91
CA SER A 526 -29.05 -10.28 2.00
C SER A 526 -27.58 -9.93 1.93
N ALA A 527 -26.88 -9.83 3.07
CA ALA A 527 -25.44 -9.54 3.09
C ALA A 527 -24.61 -10.66 2.46
N LEU A 528 -24.86 -11.93 2.82
CA LEU A 528 -24.13 -13.08 2.28
C LEU A 528 -24.32 -13.28 0.77
N LEU A 529 -25.43 -12.80 0.20
CA LEU A 529 -25.67 -12.78 -1.24
C LEU A 529 -25.04 -11.53 -1.91
N GLY A 530 -25.25 -10.35 -1.32
CA GLY A 530 -24.85 -9.07 -1.90
C GLY A 530 -23.34 -8.86 -1.97
N VAL A 531 -22.60 -9.32 -0.96
CA VAL A 531 -21.12 -9.22 -0.88
C VAL A 531 -20.42 -9.88 -2.08
N PRO A 532 -20.62 -11.18 -2.37
CA PRO A 532 -19.95 -11.81 -3.51
C PRO A 532 -20.39 -11.25 -4.87
N ILE A 533 -21.65 -10.84 -5.02
CA ILE A 533 -22.15 -10.21 -6.27
C ILE A 533 -21.49 -8.85 -6.48
N ALA A 534 -21.44 -8.02 -5.44
CA ALA A 534 -20.74 -6.73 -5.50
C ALA A 534 -19.27 -6.92 -5.89
N ALA A 535 -18.59 -7.90 -5.29
CA ALA A 535 -17.21 -8.23 -5.60
C ALA A 535 -17.02 -8.55 -7.09
N ILE A 536 -17.86 -9.39 -7.71
CA ILE A 536 -17.80 -9.62 -9.17
C ILE A 536 -17.96 -8.31 -9.93
N ILE A 537 -19.00 -7.51 -9.64
CA ILE A 537 -19.30 -6.27 -10.40
C ILE A 537 -18.08 -5.35 -10.44
N ILE A 538 -17.38 -5.21 -9.31
CA ILE A 538 -16.18 -4.37 -9.20
C ILE A 538 -14.99 -5.01 -9.93
N LEU A 539 -14.75 -6.30 -9.72
CA LEU A 539 -13.59 -7.01 -10.28
C LEU A 539 -13.73 -7.25 -11.81
N LEU A 540 -14.94 -7.20 -12.35
CA LEU A 540 -15.16 -7.18 -13.80
C LEU A 540 -14.63 -5.92 -14.45
N GLN A 541 -14.67 -4.77 -13.76
CA GLN A 541 -14.10 -3.53 -14.25
C GLN A 541 -12.58 -3.54 -14.09
N ASN A 542 -12.11 -3.90 -12.89
CA ASN A 542 -10.69 -3.93 -12.58
C ASN A 542 -10.35 -5.11 -11.65
N PRO A 543 -9.83 -6.23 -12.21
CA PRO A 543 -9.52 -7.41 -11.43
C PRO A 543 -8.27 -7.26 -10.55
N ALA A 544 -7.40 -6.28 -10.80
CA ALA A 544 -6.24 -6.01 -9.95
C ALA A 544 -6.64 -5.53 -8.54
N MET A 545 -7.85 -4.99 -8.38
CA MET A 545 -8.39 -4.58 -7.08
C MET A 545 -8.59 -5.74 -6.09
N ALA A 546 -8.51 -7.01 -6.52
CA ALA A 546 -8.74 -8.16 -5.63
C ALA A 546 -7.75 -8.24 -4.45
N ILE A 547 -6.52 -7.75 -4.65
CA ILE A 547 -5.47 -7.75 -3.62
C ILE A 547 -5.28 -6.39 -2.95
N ASP A 548 -6.01 -5.36 -3.42
CA ASP A 548 -5.93 -4.02 -2.84
C ASP A 548 -6.39 -4.06 -1.37
N PRO A 549 -5.62 -3.47 -0.43
CA PRO A 549 -5.97 -3.47 0.98
C PRO A 549 -7.36 -2.89 1.25
N SER A 550 -7.78 -1.87 0.49
CA SER A 550 -9.09 -1.24 0.70
C SER A 550 -10.23 -2.17 0.31
N PHE A 551 -10.05 -2.99 -0.73
CA PHE A 551 -11.01 -4.00 -1.15
C PHE A 551 -11.15 -5.07 -0.06
N THR A 552 -10.05 -5.73 0.31
CA THR A 552 -10.07 -6.86 1.25
C THR A 552 -10.59 -6.47 2.64
N LEU A 553 -10.22 -5.31 3.17
CA LEU A 553 -10.75 -4.80 4.43
C LEU A 553 -12.24 -4.49 4.33
N SER A 554 -12.72 -3.89 3.24
CA SER A 554 -14.14 -3.53 3.11
C SER A 554 -15.06 -4.77 3.06
N PHE A 555 -14.71 -5.75 2.24
CA PHE A 555 -15.47 -7.00 2.14
C PHE A 555 -15.28 -7.87 3.40
N GLY A 556 -14.07 -7.90 3.95
CA GLY A 556 -13.74 -8.60 5.19
C GLY A 556 -14.56 -8.10 6.38
N ALA A 557 -14.77 -6.79 6.53
CA ALA A 557 -15.58 -6.21 7.60
C ALA A 557 -17.03 -6.73 7.57
N ILE A 558 -17.68 -6.66 6.40
CA ILE A 558 -19.10 -7.04 6.25
C ILE A 558 -19.26 -8.55 6.39
N LEU A 559 -18.34 -9.34 5.84
CA LEU A 559 -18.36 -10.79 5.99
C LEU A 559 -18.16 -11.22 7.45
N SER A 560 -17.22 -10.57 8.15
CA SER A 560 -16.99 -10.79 9.59
C SER A 560 -18.23 -10.44 10.40
N LEU A 561 -18.87 -9.31 10.11
CA LEU A 561 -20.13 -8.92 10.74
C LEU A 561 -21.24 -9.95 10.49
N ALA A 562 -21.40 -10.43 9.26
CA ALA A 562 -22.46 -11.38 8.89
C ALA A 562 -22.24 -12.80 9.43
N ILE A 563 -20.99 -13.23 9.60
CA ILE A 563 -20.63 -14.59 10.03
C ILE A 563 -20.41 -14.69 11.54
N LEU A 564 -19.69 -13.73 12.15
CA LEU A 564 -19.15 -13.86 13.50
C LEU A 564 -19.99 -13.20 14.60
N THR A 565 -20.84 -12.22 14.27
CA THR A 565 -21.67 -11.53 15.27
C THR A 565 -22.53 -12.51 16.08
N GLN A 566 -23.21 -13.44 15.42
CA GLN A 566 -24.08 -14.42 16.10
C GLN A 566 -23.28 -15.41 16.97
N PRO A 567 -22.18 -16.05 16.49
CA PRO A 567 -21.31 -16.86 17.33
C PRO A 567 -20.83 -16.16 18.61
N PHE A 568 -20.39 -14.90 18.53
CA PHE A 568 -19.95 -14.13 19.70
C PHE A 568 -21.12 -13.81 20.64
N PHE A 569 -22.27 -13.41 20.10
CA PHE A 569 -23.46 -13.16 20.89
C PHE A 569 -23.89 -14.43 21.67
N ASP A 570 -23.93 -15.58 21.00
CA ASP A 570 -24.23 -16.87 21.59
C ASP A 570 -23.23 -17.30 22.67
N LEU A 571 -21.95 -16.95 22.50
CA LEU A 571 -20.89 -17.22 23.47
C LEU A 571 -21.08 -16.37 24.72
N PHE A 572 -21.20 -15.05 24.57
CA PHE A 572 -21.32 -14.13 25.68
C PHE A 572 -22.66 -14.28 26.44
N LYS A 573 -23.74 -14.68 25.76
CA LYS A 573 -25.03 -14.98 26.39
C LYS A 573 -24.95 -16.10 27.45
N ARG A 574 -23.94 -16.96 27.39
CA ARG A 574 -23.73 -18.05 28.37
C ARG A 574 -23.08 -17.57 29.67
N LEU A 575 -22.41 -16.42 29.65
CA LEU A 575 -21.71 -15.87 30.81
C LEU A 575 -22.70 -14.99 31.60
N LYS A 576 -23.01 -15.42 32.83
CA LYS A 576 -23.96 -14.74 33.73
C LYS A 576 -23.39 -14.66 35.15
N GLY A 577 -23.87 -13.69 35.92
CA GLY A 577 -23.49 -13.52 37.32
C GLY A 577 -21.99 -13.34 37.48
N ASN A 578 -21.38 -14.15 38.34
CA ASN A 578 -19.96 -14.07 38.66
C ASN A 578 -19.05 -14.36 37.44
N ASP A 579 -19.46 -15.23 36.52
CA ASP A 579 -18.68 -15.53 35.30
C ASP A 579 -18.61 -14.31 34.36
N PHE A 580 -19.65 -13.48 34.36
CA PHE A 580 -19.64 -12.21 33.62
C PHE A 580 -18.72 -11.18 34.29
N ALA A 581 -18.70 -11.10 35.63
CA ALA A 581 -17.74 -10.25 36.35
C ALA A 581 -16.30 -10.66 36.05
N VAL A 582 -15.99 -11.96 36.06
CA VAL A 582 -14.66 -12.46 35.71
C VAL A 582 -14.27 -12.05 34.30
N LEU A 583 -15.17 -12.15 33.32
CA LEU A 583 -14.89 -11.67 31.96
C LEU A 583 -14.53 -10.18 31.96
N VAL A 584 -15.29 -9.34 32.66
CA VAL A 584 -15.03 -7.90 32.75
C VAL A 584 -13.68 -7.62 33.42
N ILE A 585 -13.34 -8.33 34.49
CA ILE A 585 -12.03 -8.22 35.16
C ILE A 585 -10.89 -8.60 34.20
N LEU A 586 -11.01 -9.73 33.50
CA LEU A 586 -10.02 -10.18 32.53
C LEU A 586 -9.83 -9.15 31.41
N LEU A 587 -10.93 -8.63 30.85
CA LEU A 587 -10.88 -7.55 29.87
C LEU A 587 -10.20 -6.30 30.45
N THR A 588 -10.51 -5.92 31.69
CA THR A 588 -9.89 -4.75 32.34
C THR A 588 -8.38 -4.93 32.53
N VAL A 589 -7.93 -6.12 32.96
CA VAL A 589 -6.50 -6.45 33.08
C VAL A 589 -5.81 -6.38 31.72
N LEU A 590 -6.44 -6.92 30.68
CA LEU A 590 -5.93 -6.86 29.33
C LEU A 590 -5.85 -5.41 28.81
N THR A 591 -6.89 -4.61 29.03
CA THR A 591 -6.93 -3.18 28.68
C THR A 591 -5.83 -2.41 29.39
N TRP A 592 -5.64 -2.64 30.70
CA TRP A 592 -4.57 -2.03 31.49
C TRP A 592 -3.19 -2.40 30.96
N ALA A 593 -2.96 -3.67 30.61
CA ALA A 593 -1.69 -4.11 30.03
C ALA A 593 -1.37 -3.38 28.71
N PHE A 594 -2.37 -3.28 27.81
CA PHE A 594 -2.25 -2.54 26.55
C PHE A 594 -1.99 -1.04 26.76
N ALA A 595 -2.68 -0.41 27.71
CA ALA A 595 -2.52 1.02 27.99
C ALA A 595 -1.18 1.34 28.67
N ARG A 596 -0.62 0.40 29.46
CA ARG A 596 0.60 0.66 30.23
C ARG A 596 1.89 0.36 29.46
N HIS A 597 1.97 -0.78 28.77
CA HIS A 597 3.13 -1.12 27.95
C HIS A 597 2.80 -2.26 26.98
N TRP A 598 2.76 -1.97 25.67
CA TRP A 598 2.30 -2.93 24.67
C TRP A 598 3.17 -4.21 24.61
N LEU A 599 4.48 -4.12 24.85
CA LEU A 599 5.36 -5.30 24.90
C LEU A 599 4.97 -6.34 25.96
N PHE A 600 4.09 -6.05 26.93
CA PHE A 600 3.54 -7.09 27.78
C PHE A 600 2.80 -8.13 26.95
N VAL A 601 1.89 -7.68 26.07
CA VAL A 601 0.97 -8.56 25.35
C VAL A 601 1.62 -9.30 24.17
N THR A 602 2.89 -9.01 23.85
CA THR A 602 3.64 -9.74 22.82
C THR A 602 4.37 -10.96 23.37
N THR A 603 4.54 -11.05 24.69
CA THR A 603 5.35 -12.08 25.33
C THR A 603 4.51 -13.31 25.65
N LEU A 604 5.08 -14.50 25.45
CA LEU A 604 4.42 -15.76 25.85
C LEU A 604 4.15 -15.78 27.37
N ARG A 605 5.05 -15.19 28.16
CA ARG A 605 4.94 -15.08 29.62
C ARG A 605 3.63 -14.41 30.04
N PHE A 606 3.27 -13.30 29.40
CA PHE A 606 2.01 -12.61 29.68
C PHE A 606 0.80 -13.50 29.38
N TRP A 607 0.75 -14.15 28.21
CA TRP A 607 -0.39 -14.98 27.82
C TRP A 607 -0.53 -16.23 28.70
N VAL A 608 0.57 -16.83 29.14
CA VAL A 608 0.55 -17.91 30.14
C VAL A 608 -0.02 -17.41 31.46
N PHE A 609 0.49 -16.30 31.99
CA PHE A 609 -0.02 -15.70 33.22
C PHE A 609 -1.51 -15.34 33.11
N TYR A 610 -1.91 -14.67 32.04
CA TYR A 610 -3.29 -14.23 31.77
C TYR A 610 -4.25 -15.42 31.66
N THR A 611 -3.81 -16.52 31.04
CA THR A 611 -4.60 -17.76 30.93
C THR A 611 -4.76 -18.43 32.30
N VAL A 612 -3.68 -18.54 33.08
CA VAL A 612 -3.72 -19.08 34.45
C VAL A 612 -4.64 -18.23 35.33
N LEU A 613 -4.51 -16.89 35.27
CA LEU A 613 -5.38 -15.96 35.97
C LEU A 613 -6.84 -16.20 35.59
N GLY A 614 -7.15 -16.36 34.31
CA GLY A 614 -8.50 -16.68 33.85
C GLY A 614 -9.03 -18.00 34.41
N VAL A 615 -8.25 -19.08 34.36
CA VAL A 615 -8.64 -20.38 34.90
C VAL A 615 -8.94 -20.28 36.40
N VAL A 616 -8.07 -19.63 37.16
CA VAL A 616 -8.24 -19.43 38.61
C VAL A 616 -9.49 -18.61 38.91
N LEU A 617 -9.69 -17.48 38.22
CA LEU A 617 -10.85 -16.61 38.45
C LEU A 617 -12.17 -17.30 38.07
N PHE A 618 -12.22 -18.05 36.98
CA PHE A 618 -13.42 -18.82 36.63
C PHE A 618 -13.68 -19.98 37.60
N ALA A 619 -12.64 -20.65 38.11
CA ALA A 619 -12.80 -21.67 39.14
C ALA A 619 -13.35 -21.06 40.45
N LEU A 620 -12.80 -19.92 40.86
CA LEU A 620 -13.25 -19.15 42.02
C LEU A 620 -14.70 -18.66 41.84
N SER A 621 -15.04 -18.12 40.67
CA SER A 621 -16.41 -17.70 40.33
C SER A 621 -17.41 -18.84 40.51
N ARG A 622 -17.09 -20.03 39.99
CA ARG A 622 -17.94 -21.22 40.14
C ARG A 622 -18.02 -21.69 41.59
N MET A 623 -16.94 -21.62 42.35
CA MET A 623 -16.91 -21.94 43.78
C MET A 623 -17.82 -20.98 44.58
N LEU A 624 -17.66 -19.67 44.39
CA LEU A 624 -18.48 -18.64 45.04
C LEU A 624 -19.95 -18.78 44.69
N THR A 625 -20.25 -19.08 43.43
CA THR A 625 -21.62 -19.34 42.97
C THR A 625 -22.23 -20.56 43.68
N ARG A 626 -21.45 -21.64 43.88
CA ARG A 626 -21.89 -22.82 44.66
C ARG A 626 -22.08 -22.51 46.15
N MET A 627 -21.32 -21.57 46.69
CA MET A 627 -21.47 -21.08 48.06
C MET A 627 -22.63 -20.08 48.23
N GLY A 628 -23.39 -19.79 47.17
CA GLY A 628 -24.53 -18.86 47.19
C GLY A 628 -24.16 -17.38 47.11
N PHE A 629 -22.87 -17.05 46.92
CA PHE A 629 -22.42 -15.67 46.78
C PHE A 629 -22.50 -15.21 45.32
N THR A 630 -23.60 -14.54 44.94
CA THR A 630 -23.86 -14.05 43.58
C THR A 630 -24.23 -12.57 43.55
N PRO A 631 -23.26 -11.64 43.75
CA PRO A 631 -23.51 -10.19 43.79
C PRO A 631 -24.25 -9.66 42.55
N LEU A 632 -24.01 -10.23 41.37
CA LEU A 632 -24.66 -9.84 40.11
C LEU A 632 -25.91 -10.67 39.76
N ARG A 633 -26.34 -11.59 40.64
CA ARG A 633 -27.44 -12.55 40.37
C ARG A 633 -27.27 -13.22 38.99
N ASP A 634 -28.29 -13.17 38.15
CA ASP A 634 -28.29 -13.70 36.77
C ASP A 634 -27.97 -12.64 35.70
N TYR A 635 -27.50 -11.45 36.10
CA TYR A 635 -27.19 -10.39 35.16
C TYR A 635 -26.00 -10.78 34.26
N GLY A 636 -26.12 -10.54 32.97
CA GLY A 636 -25.07 -10.78 31.98
C GLY A 636 -25.37 -10.06 30.68
N LEU A 637 -24.62 -10.36 29.61
CA LEU A 637 -24.77 -9.66 28.33
C LEU A 637 -26.19 -9.77 27.75
N ALA A 638 -26.89 -10.88 28.02
CA ALA A 638 -28.25 -11.11 27.54
C ALA A 638 -29.30 -10.18 28.17
N ASN A 639 -28.97 -9.52 29.28
CA ASN A 639 -29.85 -8.57 29.97
C ASN A 639 -29.69 -7.14 29.43
N LEU A 640 -28.65 -6.87 28.62
CA LEU A 640 -28.51 -5.59 27.92
C LEU A 640 -29.54 -5.50 26.78
N PRO A 641 -29.91 -4.28 26.36
CA PRO A 641 -30.73 -4.08 25.17
C PRO A 641 -30.16 -4.86 23.97
N PRO A 642 -31.00 -5.59 23.18
CA PRO A 642 -30.53 -6.44 22.10
C PRO A 642 -29.63 -5.72 21.08
N GLY A 643 -29.89 -4.44 20.82
CA GLY A 643 -29.05 -3.60 19.96
C GLY A 643 -27.64 -3.40 20.51
N ILE A 644 -27.50 -3.15 21.82
CA ILE A 644 -26.20 -2.95 22.47
C ILE A 644 -25.42 -4.26 22.54
N ALA A 645 -26.07 -5.34 22.97
CA ALA A 645 -25.43 -6.65 23.05
C ALA A 645 -25.00 -7.18 21.67
N GLY A 646 -25.83 -6.97 20.65
CA GLY A 646 -25.50 -7.27 19.26
C GLY A 646 -24.34 -6.42 18.73
N PHE A 647 -24.31 -5.12 19.06
CA PHE A 647 -23.23 -4.21 18.68
C PHE A 647 -21.89 -4.58 19.33
N ILE A 648 -21.87 -4.93 20.62
CA ILE A 648 -20.67 -5.44 21.30
C ILE A 648 -20.18 -6.72 20.61
N ALA A 649 -21.07 -7.69 20.37
CA ALA A 649 -20.70 -8.93 19.68
C ALA A 649 -20.16 -8.68 18.25
N ALA A 650 -20.73 -7.70 17.53
CA ALA A 650 -20.27 -7.27 16.23
C ALA A 650 -18.84 -6.68 16.27
N GLN A 651 -18.49 -5.91 17.30
CA GLN A 651 -17.13 -5.39 17.47
C GLN A 651 -16.11 -6.52 17.60
N PHE A 652 -16.39 -7.54 18.42
CA PHE A 652 -15.53 -8.73 18.50
C PHE A 652 -15.45 -9.48 17.17
N GLY A 653 -16.58 -9.59 16.47
CA GLY A 653 -16.63 -10.16 15.13
C GLY A 653 -15.70 -9.46 14.13
N ILE A 654 -15.72 -8.13 14.09
CA ILE A 654 -14.86 -7.33 13.20
C ILE A 654 -13.39 -7.39 13.63
N GLN A 655 -13.11 -7.36 14.94
CA GLN A 655 -11.75 -7.46 15.44
C GLN A 655 -11.11 -8.79 15.05
N ILE A 656 -11.77 -9.91 15.35
CA ILE A 656 -11.25 -11.25 15.08
C ILE A 656 -11.30 -11.60 13.60
N GLY A 657 -12.39 -11.27 12.89
CA GLY A 657 -12.55 -11.64 11.49
C GLY A 657 -11.78 -10.77 10.51
N MET A 658 -11.33 -9.57 10.90
CA MET A 658 -10.69 -8.64 9.97
C MET A 658 -9.51 -7.88 10.57
N MET A 659 -9.70 -7.09 11.64
CA MET A 659 -8.66 -6.14 12.09
C MET A 659 -7.39 -6.85 12.59
N VAL A 660 -7.52 -7.86 13.45
CA VAL A 660 -6.39 -8.59 14.04
C VAL A 660 -5.50 -9.27 12.99
N PRO A 661 -6.02 -10.02 12.00
CA PRO A 661 -5.18 -10.66 10.99
C PRO A 661 -4.74 -9.72 9.87
N LEU A 662 -5.65 -8.87 9.35
CA LEU A 662 -5.39 -8.10 8.11
C LEU A 662 -4.68 -6.78 8.36
N SER A 663 -4.86 -6.15 9.53
CA SER A 663 -4.17 -4.87 9.82
C SER A 663 -2.64 -5.06 9.92
N PRO A 664 -2.10 -6.08 10.63
CA PRO A 664 -0.68 -6.40 10.57
C PRO A 664 -0.20 -6.82 9.19
N PHE A 665 -1.03 -7.56 8.43
CA PHE A 665 -0.66 -8.03 7.10
C PHE A 665 -0.38 -6.90 6.10
N TYR A 666 -1.21 -5.85 6.12
CA TYR A 666 -1.12 -4.74 5.18
C TYR A 666 -0.34 -3.53 5.72
N PHE A 667 -0.42 -3.26 7.03
CA PHE A 667 0.08 -2.02 7.61
C PHE A 667 1.17 -2.23 8.67
N PHE A 668 1.53 -3.48 8.99
CA PHE A 668 2.47 -3.82 10.07
C PHE A 668 2.06 -3.27 11.42
N ARG A 669 0.76 -2.99 11.62
CA ARG A 669 0.27 -2.31 12.82
C ARG A 669 -1.11 -2.77 13.21
N TRP A 670 -1.43 -2.57 14.49
CA TRP A 670 -2.78 -2.80 15.01
C TRP A 670 -3.21 -1.66 15.93
N PRO A 671 -4.25 -0.88 15.56
CA PRO A 671 -4.76 0.18 16.41
C PRO A 671 -5.62 -0.40 17.53
N VAL A 672 -4.97 -0.83 18.61
CA VAL A 672 -5.62 -1.41 19.80
C VAL A 672 -6.71 -0.48 20.36
N ALA A 673 -6.41 0.82 20.38
CA ALA A 673 -7.36 1.87 20.74
C ALA A 673 -8.70 1.74 20.01
N GLY A 674 -8.68 1.34 18.74
CA GLY A 674 -9.86 1.22 17.88
C GLY A 674 -10.87 0.20 18.40
N ALA A 675 -10.45 -0.85 19.11
CA ALA A 675 -11.37 -1.81 19.72
C ALA A 675 -12.28 -1.16 20.79
N TYR A 676 -11.77 -0.11 21.46
CA TYR A 676 -12.47 0.61 22.52
C TYR A 676 -13.12 1.89 21.99
N ALA A 677 -12.36 2.69 21.25
CA ALA A 677 -12.82 3.95 20.67
C ALA A 677 -14.06 3.72 19.78
N ASN A 678 -14.08 2.65 18.99
CA ASN A 678 -15.21 2.36 18.08
C ASN A 678 -16.51 1.97 18.79
N LEU A 679 -16.46 1.56 20.07
CA LEU A 679 -17.68 1.32 20.86
C LEU A 679 -18.48 2.61 21.06
N ILE A 680 -17.80 3.75 21.11
CA ILE A 680 -18.39 5.07 21.35
C ILE A 680 -18.44 5.88 20.06
N ALA A 681 -17.35 5.84 19.28
CA ALA A 681 -17.17 6.61 18.05
C ALA A 681 -18.20 6.26 16.97
N ILE A 682 -18.54 4.97 16.77
CA ILE A 682 -19.49 4.57 15.72
C ILE A 682 -20.92 5.08 15.99
N PRO A 683 -21.53 4.86 17.17
CA PRO A 683 -22.83 5.46 17.49
C PRO A 683 -22.82 6.98 17.38
N LEU A 684 -21.75 7.62 17.88
CA LEU A 684 -21.61 9.07 17.87
C LEU A 684 -21.53 9.63 16.45
N VAL A 685 -20.77 8.99 15.57
CA VAL A 685 -20.72 9.32 14.13
C VAL A 685 -22.10 9.17 13.48
N GLY A 686 -22.88 8.16 13.87
CA GLY A 686 -24.26 8.02 13.44
C GLY A 686 -25.07 9.29 13.66
N VAL A 687 -25.01 9.85 14.87
CA VAL A 687 -25.69 11.09 15.23
C VAL A 687 -25.09 12.29 14.51
N VAL A 688 -23.76 12.43 14.53
CA VAL A 688 -23.07 13.59 13.93
C VAL A 688 -23.34 13.67 12.44
N LEU A 689 -23.23 12.56 11.71
CA LEU A 689 -23.46 12.49 10.28
C LEU A 689 -24.91 12.82 9.93
N GLN A 690 -25.89 12.27 10.66
CA GLN A 690 -27.31 12.54 10.41
C GLN A 690 -27.64 14.01 10.63
N LEU A 691 -27.22 14.59 11.76
CA LEU A 691 -27.47 16.01 12.05
C LEU A 691 -26.78 16.92 11.05
N SER A 692 -25.51 16.66 10.69
CA SER A 692 -24.80 17.45 9.70
C SER A 692 -25.42 17.33 8.30
N MET A 693 -25.86 16.13 7.89
CA MET A 693 -26.51 15.94 6.59
C MET A 693 -27.89 16.62 6.56
N LEU A 694 -28.68 16.53 7.63
CA LEU A 694 -29.96 17.24 7.76
C LEU A 694 -29.74 18.76 7.78
N ALA A 695 -28.75 19.26 8.50
CA ALA A 695 -28.39 20.69 8.51
C ALA A 695 -28.00 21.15 7.09
N GLY A 696 -27.15 20.39 6.40
CA GLY A 696 -26.76 20.65 5.03
C GLY A 696 -27.97 20.74 4.08
N LEU A 697 -28.84 19.73 4.08
CA LEU A 697 -30.01 19.66 3.20
C LEU A 697 -31.08 20.71 3.53
N THR A 698 -31.37 20.92 4.82
CA THR A 698 -32.36 21.94 5.24
C THR A 698 -31.83 23.35 5.02
N GLY A 699 -30.52 23.57 5.12
CA GLY A 699 -29.86 24.83 4.82
C GLY A 699 -30.03 25.29 3.37
N LEU A 700 -30.32 24.37 2.44
CA LEU A 700 -30.62 24.68 1.04
C LEU A 700 -31.98 25.36 0.86
N ILE A 701 -32.87 25.29 1.86
CA ILE A 701 -34.19 25.92 1.80
C ILE A 701 -34.03 27.44 1.95
N PRO A 702 -34.44 28.25 0.95
CA PRO A 702 -34.26 29.71 1.00
C PRO A 702 -34.95 30.35 2.23
N GLY A 703 -34.26 31.31 2.86
CA GLY A 703 -34.74 32.07 4.03
C GLY A 703 -34.73 31.25 5.33
N ILE A 704 -35.74 30.38 5.46
CA ILE A 704 -35.90 29.30 6.45
C ILE A 704 -34.64 28.58 6.93
N GLY A 705 -33.97 28.03 5.90
CA GLY A 705 -33.14 26.85 6.03
C GLY A 705 -31.90 27.08 6.86
N ILE A 706 -31.25 28.24 6.70
CA ILE A 706 -29.98 28.52 7.39
C ILE A 706 -30.15 28.59 8.92
N TYR A 707 -31.31 29.04 9.41
CA TYR A 707 -31.61 29.08 10.84
C TYR A 707 -31.87 27.68 11.40
N ILE A 708 -32.59 26.84 10.63
CA ILE A 708 -32.79 25.42 10.98
C ILE A 708 -31.45 24.69 10.98
N ALA A 709 -30.62 24.92 9.97
CA ALA A 709 -29.28 24.37 9.86
C ALA A 709 -28.40 24.82 11.04
N LEU A 710 -28.45 26.10 11.42
CA LEU A 710 -27.73 26.61 12.60
C LEU A 710 -28.17 25.90 13.89
N PHE A 711 -29.47 25.71 14.11
CA PHE A 711 -29.98 24.99 15.26
C PHE A 711 -29.50 23.53 15.28
N LEU A 712 -29.57 22.83 14.15
CA LEU A 712 -29.09 21.45 14.01
C LEU A 712 -27.56 21.36 14.21
N SER A 713 -26.80 22.30 13.65
CA SER A 713 -25.34 22.39 13.81
C SER A 713 -24.96 22.69 15.26
N ALA A 714 -25.70 23.57 15.95
CA ALA A 714 -25.50 23.85 17.37
C ALA A 714 -25.79 22.62 18.25
N ALA A 715 -26.88 21.89 17.97
CA ALA A 715 -27.16 20.60 18.63
C ALA A 715 -26.06 19.57 18.35
N ASN A 716 -25.52 19.56 17.14
CA ASN A 716 -24.47 18.64 16.71
C ASN A 716 -23.09 18.97 17.29
N TRP A 717 -22.88 20.22 17.70
CA TRP A 717 -21.60 20.70 18.22
C TRP A 717 -21.10 19.82 19.39
N ILE A 718 -21.96 19.52 20.37
CA ILE A 718 -21.61 18.70 21.54
C ILE A 718 -21.12 17.31 21.13
N PHE A 719 -21.82 16.66 20.21
CA PHE A 719 -21.46 15.31 19.72
C PHE A 719 -20.15 15.33 18.93
N SER A 720 -19.94 16.38 18.14
CA SER A 720 -18.73 16.55 17.34
C SER A 720 -17.50 16.81 18.21
N ILE A 721 -17.61 17.65 19.26
CA ILE A 721 -16.54 17.85 20.24
C ILE A 721 -16.25 16.54 20.95
N GLY A 722 -17.29 15.85 21.41
CA GLY A 722 -17.14 14.55 22.06
C GLY A 722 -16.37 13.56 21.19
N PHE A 723 -16.62 13.56 19.88
CA PHE A 723 -15.90 12.72 18.92
C PHE A 723 -14.43 13.11 18.79
N LEU A 724 -14.13 14.41 18.60
CA LEU A 724 -12.76 14.91 18.48
C LEU A 724 -11.95 14.57 19.74
N LEU A 725 -12.55 14.72 20.92
CA LEU A 725 -11.93 14.37 22.20
C LEU A 725 -11.66 12.87 22.32
N ILE A 726 -12.53 11.99 21.83
CA ILE A 726 -12.29 10.54 21.81
C ILE A 726 -11.00 10.23 21.03
N GLY A 727 -10.83 10.79 19.83
CA GLY A 727 -9.61 10.59 19.03
C GLY A 727 -8.36 11.01 19.81
N HIS A 728 -8.40 12.19 20.42
CA HIS A 728 -7.32 12.73 21.23
C HIS A 728 -6.97 11.82 22.43
N TYR A 729 -7.93 11.53 23.31
CA TYR A 729 -7.68 10.79 24.55
C TYR A 729 -7.25 9.34 24.28
N PHE A 730 -7.95 8.62 23.38
CA PHE A 730 -7.60 7.23 23.08
C PHE A 730 -6.25 7.11 22.40
N SER A 731 -5.82 8.08 21.59
CA SER A 731 -4.48 8.09 20.98
C SER A 731 -3.34 8.25 22.00
N ARG A 732 -3.64 8.77 23.19
CA ARG A 732 -2.68 8.98 24.28
C ARG A 732 -2.71 7.86 25.31
N TRP A 733 -3.88 7.26 25.53
CA TRP A 733 -4.03 6.13 26.46
C TRP A 733 -3.51 4.82 25.88
N PHE A 734 -3.57 4.64 24.57
CA PHE A 734 -3.11 3.44 23.89
C PHE A 734 -2.02 3.78 22.89
N ILE A 735 -0.97 2.97 22.89
CA ILE A 735 0.07 3.02 21.87
C ILE A 735 -0.49 2.47 20.55
N TYR A 736 0.09 2.89 19.41
CA TYR A 736 -0.18 2.33 18.09
C TYR A 736 0.95 1.37 17.67
N PRO A 737 0.97 0.13 18.20
CA PRO A 737 2.13 -0.75 18.09
C PRO A 737 2.33 -1.30 16.68
N PHE A 738 3.60 -1.59 16.38
CA PHE A 738 3.95 -2.40 15.23
C PHE A 738 3.74 -3.89 15.51
N MET A 739 3.40 -4.65 14.47
CA MET A 739 3.14 -6.08 14.52
C MET A 739 3.87 -6.78 13.40
N THR A 740 4.37 -7.99 13.68
CA THR A 740 4.95 -8.86 12.66
C THR A 740 3.92 -9.18 11.59
N LYS A 741 4.31 -9.13 10.33
CA LYS A 741 3.43 -9.47 9.21
C LYS A 741 3.16 -10.98 9.22
N PRO A 742 1.89 -11.43 9.39
CA PRO A 742 1.56 -12.84 9.23
C PRO A 742 1.81 -13.26 7.78
N THR A 743 2.23 -14.51 7.58
CA THR A 743 2.33 -15.07 6.23
C THR A 743 0.96 -15.40 5.64
N VAL A 744 0.92 -15.72 4.35
CA VAL A 744 -0.31 -16.22 3.72
C VAL A 744 -0.74 -17.55 4.35
N TYR A 745 0.23 -18.40 4.75
CA TYR A 745 -0.06 -19.63 5.49
C TYR A 745 -0.64 -19.33 6.88
N ASP A 746 -0.03 -18.42 7.64
CA ASP A 746 -0.53 -17.99 8.95
C ASP A 746 -1.97 -17.48 8.85
N LEU A 747 -2.26 -16.67 7.82
CA LEU A 747 -3.62 -16.21 7.54
C LEU A 747 -4.56 -17.37 7.20
N GLY A 748 -4.13 -18.33 6.39
CA GLY A 748 -4.90 -19.53 6.05
C GLY A 748 -5.27 -20.35 7.28
N VAL A 749 -4.30 -20.61 8.17
CA VAL A 749 -4.50 -21.29 9.45
C VAL A 749 -5.43 -20.49 10.35
N TYR A 750 -5.20 -19.19 10.47
CA TYR A 750 -6.02 -18.29 11.27
C TYR A 750 -7.49 -18.29 10.82
N PHE A 751 -7.74 -18.09 9.51
CA PHE A 751 -9.10 -18.08 8.97
C PHE A 751 -9.76 -19.46 8.98
N ALA A 752 -9.00 -20.54 8.88
CA ALA A 752 -9.50 -21.90 9.13
C ALA A 752 -9.98 -22.05 10.58
N ALA A 753 -9.21 -21.56 11.56
CA ALA A 753 -9.62 -21.56 12.96
C ALA A 753 -10.88 -20.70 13.21
N VAL A 754 -10.95 -19.51 12.61
CA VAL A 754 -12.14 -18.65 12.65
C VAL A 754 -13.36 -19.33 12.01
N ALA A 755 -13.18 -20.04 10.89
CA ALA A 755 -14.25 -20.80 10.26
C ALA A 755 -14.72 -21.96 11.15
N VAL A 756 -13.80 -22.69 11.77
CA VAL A 756 -14.13 -23.72 12.75
C VAL A 756 -14.93 -23.11 13.90
N PHE A 757 -14.51 -21.97 14.46
CA PHE A 757 -15.26 -21.26 15.50
C PHE A 757 -16.66 -20.80 15.03
N ALA A 758 -16.80 -20.28 13.82
CA ALA A 758 -18.09 -19.84 13.30
C ALA A 758 -19.06 -21.00 13.03
N TYR A 759 -18.53 -22.16 12.60
CA TYR A 759 -19.31 -23.29 12.11
C TYR A 759 -19.21 -24.55 12.99
N TRP A 760 -18.67 -24.44 14.21
CA TRP A 760 -18.40 -25.60 15.07
C TRP A 760 -19.66 -26.42 15.39
N ARG A 761 -20.82 -25.78 15.58
CA ARG A 761 -22.08 -26.48 15.87
C ARG A 761 -22.57 -27.30 14.66
N PRO A 762 -22.77 -26.70 13.47
CA PRO A 762 -23.09 -27.49 12.28
C PRO A 762 -22.09 -28.62 12.03
N LEU A 763 -20.78 -28.31 12.13
CA LEU A 763 -19.72 -29.28 11.91
C LEU A 763 -19.81 -30.44 12.92
N TRP A 764 -19.95 -30.14 14.20
CA TRP A 764 -20.09 -31.15 15.25
C TRP A 764 -21.35 -31.99 15.08
N PHE A 765 -22.53 -31.37 14.97
CA PHE A 765 -23.79 -32.11 15.00
C PHE A 765 -24.12 -32.84 13.69
N ARG A 766 -23.73 -32.29 12.53
CA ARG A 766 -24.03 -32.89 11.22
C ARG A 766 -22.90 -33.79 10.70
N VAL A 767 -21.65 -33.41 10.94
CA VAL A 767 -20.50 -34.11 10.35
C VAL A 767 -19.78 -34.98 11.39
N VAL A 768 -19.39 -34.47 12.55
CA VAL A 768 -18.50 -35.22 13.46
C VAL A 768 -19.27 -36.21 14.36
N ARG A 769 -20.34 -35.77 15.02
CA ARG A 769 -21.10 -36.52 16.03
C ARG A 769 -21.68 -37.84 15.52
N PRO A 770 -22.28 -37.94 14.31
CA PRO A 770 -22.81 -39.20 13.81
C PRO A 770 -21.72 -40.28 13.67
N PHE A 771 -20.54 -39.90 13.19
CA PHE A 771 -19.39 -40.81 13.05
C PHE A 771 -18.74 -41.09 14.40
N TRP A 772 -18.60 -40.08 15.27
CA TRP A 772 -18.01 -40.22 16.60
C TRP A 772 -18.79 -41.18 17.51
N ARG A 773 -20.13 -41.12 17.46
CA ARG A 773 -21.01 -42.02 18.22
C ARG A 773 -20.90 -43.48 17.75
N ARG A 774 -20.71 -43.70 16.45
CA ARG A 774 -20.55 -45.04 15.86
C ARG A 774 -19.09 -45.56 15.90
N ALA A 775 -18.13 -44.71 16.23
CA ALA A 775 -16.72 -45.07 16.28
C ALA A 775 -16.37 -45.89 17.53
N SER A 776 -15.61 -46.98 17.35
CA SER A 776 -14.97 -47.74 18.43
C SER A 776 -13.94 -46.90 19.18
N SER A 777 -13.54 -47.32 20.39
CA SER A 777 -12.49 -46.65 21.18
C SER A 777 -11.19 -46.47 20.39
N SER A 778 -10.78 -47.48 19.62
CA SER A 778 -9.61 -47.41 18.73
C SER A 778 -9.74 -46.33 17.65
N ARG A 779 -10.89 -46.22 16.98
CA ARG A 779 -11.15 -45.18 15.96
C ARG A 779 -11.19 -43.77 16.54
N ARG A 780 -11.65 -43.62 17.80
CA ARG A 780 -11.61 -42.32 18.50
C ARG A 780 -10.18 -41.91 18.84
N ILE A 781 -9.35 -42.85 19.31
CA ILE A 781 -7.92 -42.61 19.56
C ILE A 781 -7.22 -42.22 18.26
N ILE A 782 -7.47 -42.93 17.15
CA ILE A 782 -6.93 -42.57 15.83
C ILE A 782 -7.36 -41.17 15.42
N ALA A 783 -8.64 -40.81 15.56
CA ALA A 783 -9.13 -39.48 15.21
C ALA A 783 -8.49 -38.36 16.06
N CYS A 784 -8.33 -38.57 17.38
CA CYS A 784 -7.59 -37.66 18.25
C CYS A 784 -6.11 -37.57 17.84
N GLY A 785 -5.48 -38.71 17.51
CA GLY A 785 -4.11 -38.77 17.02
C GLY A 785 -3.93 -38.01 15.71
N SER A 786 -4.83 -38.18 14.75
CA SER A 786 -4.83 -37.44 13.47
C SER A 786 -5.00 -35.94 13.68
N LEU A 787 -5.84 -35.51 14.63
CA LEU A 787 -5.97 -34.10 14.98
C LEU A 787 -4.68 -33.56 15.62
N ALA A 788 -4.04 -34.32 16.50
CA ALA A 788 -2.75 -33.94 17.08
C ALA A 788 -1.67 -33.83 16.00
N VAL A 789 -1.59 -34.79 15.07
CA VAL A 789 -0.67 -34.74 13.92
C VAL A 789 -0.96 -33.54 13.02
N LEU A 790 -2.24 -33.21 12.76
CA LEU A 790 -2.60 -32.02 12.00
C LEU A 790 -2.13 -30.73 12.70
N LEU A 791 -2.35 -30.62 14.02
CA LEU A 791 -1.91 -29.46 14.80
C LEU A 791 -0.37 -29.34 14.84
N LEU A 792 0.34 -30.47 14.96
CA LEU A 792 1.79 -30.51 14.85
C LEU A 792 2.26 -30.12 13.45
N GLY A 793 1.59 -30.59 12.39
CA GLY A 793 1.87 -30.22 11.01
C GLY A 793 1.64 -28.72 10.74
N ILE A 794 0.61 -28.13 11.34
CA ILE A 794 0.39 -26.68 11.32
C ILE A 794 1.52 -25.92 12.02
N GLY A 795 1.89 -26.37 13.23
CA GLY A 795 2.99 -25.78 13.98
C GLY A 795 4.32 -25.87 13.21
N TRP A 796 4.58 -27.01 12.57
CA TRP A 796 5.76 -27.21 11.73
C TRP A 796 5.73 -26.34 10.48
N GLY A 797 4.59 -26.19 9.82
CA GLY A 797 4.42 -25.29 8.68
C GLY A 797 4.77 -23.83 8.99
N CYS A 798 4.27 -23.32 10.12
CA CYS A 798 4.61 -21.97 10.60
C CYS A 798 6.12 -21.83 10.87
N GLN A 799 6.74 -22.81 11.53
CA GLN A 799 8.19 -22.79 11.80
C GLN A 799 9.02 -22.88 10.53
N HIS A 800 8.58 -23.67 9.54
CA HIS A 800 9.28 -23.87 8.29
C HIS A 800 9.29 -22.58 7.45
N GLU A 801 8.16 -21.87 7.32
CA GLU A 801 8.15 -20.58 6.63
C GLU A 801 9.02 -19.54 7.34
N GLN A 802 8.99 -19.51 8.67
CA GLN A 802 9.84 -18.61 9.44
C GLN A 802 11.33 -18.90 9.20
N ALA A 803 11.71 -20.18 9.11
CA ALA A 803 13.07 -20.60 8.79
C ALA A 803 13.47 -20.24 7.35
N GLN A 804 12.54 -20.26 6.39
CA GLN A 804 12.81 -19.81 5.00
C GLN A 804 13.03 -18.30 4.89
N MET A 805 12.40 -17.49 5.74
CA MET A 805 12.63 -16.04 5.75
C MET A 805 14.00 -15.64 6.29
N ARG A 806 14.57 -16.50 7.14
CA ARG A 806 15.81 -16.29 7.90
C ARG A 806 16.59 -17.61 7.91
N PRO A 807 17.19 -17.99 6.77
CA PRO A 807 18.00 -19.20 6.68
C PRO A 807 19.13 -19.16 7.70
N GLU A 808 19.47 -20.33 8.23
CA GLU A 808 20.59 -20.50 9.15
C GLU A 808 21.83 -20.85 8.34
N GLY A 809 23.01 -20.41 8.77
CA GLY A 809 24.26 -20.56 8.01
C GLY A 809 24.49 -19.47 6.95
N GLU A 810 23.55 -18.55 6.76
CA GLU A 810 23.67 -17.44 5.80
C GLU A 810 23.64 -16.08 6.50
N LEU A 811 24.61 -15.22 6.19
CA LEU A 811 24.60 -13.80 6.55
C LEU A 811 23.79 -13.03 5.51
N GLU A 812 22.83 -12.23 5.97
CA GLU A 812 22.09 -11.31 5.11
C GLU A 812 22.19 -9.88 5.65
N ILE A 813 22.78 -8.97 4.86
CA ILE A 813 22.87 -7.55 5.17
C ILE A 813 22.00 -6.76 4.21
N SER A 814 21.18 -5.84 4.71
CA SER A 814 20.34 -4.96 3.91
C SER A 814 20.63 -3.50 4.25
N VAL A 815 21.22 -2.77 3.29
CA VAL A 815 21.39 -1.32 3.36
C VAL A 815 20.11 -0.67 2.85
N LEU A 816 19.34 -0.06 3.73
CA LEU A 816 17.99 0.41 3.43
C LEU A 816 17.99 1.77 2.75
N SER A 817 17.07 1.97 1.80
CA SER A 817 16.87 3.27 1.16
C SER A 817 16.01 4.17 2.07
N VAL A 818 16.66 4.84 3.02
CA VAL A 818 16.02 5.73 4.01
C VAL A 818 16.05 7.21 3.62
N GLY A 819 16.49 7.55 2.40
CA GLY A 819 16.69 8.94 1.98
C GLY A 819 18.13 9.37 2.23
N TYR A 820 18.34 10.55 2.80
CA TYR A 820 19.66 11.00 3.24
C TYR A 820 19.81 10.69 4.74
N ALA A 821 20.20 9.44 5.03
CA ALA A 821 20.30 8.85 6.36
C ALA A 821 20.90 7.44 6.28
N SER A 822 21.25 6.85 7.43
CA SER A 822 21.72 5.46 7.52
C SER A 822 20.70 4.53 8.18
N GLY A 823 20.69 3.28 7.74
CA GLY A 823 19.87 2.22 8.30
C GLY A 823 20.24 0.86 7.69
N ILE A 824 21.12 0.13 8.37
CA ILE A 824 21.65 -1.15 7.90
C ILE A 824 21.15 -2.28 8.80
N MET A 825 20.41 -3.22 8.23
CA MET A 825 19.92 -4.40 8.94
C MET A 825 20.82 -5.59 8.66
N VAL A 826 21.39 -6.17 9.72
CA VAL A 826 22.28 -7.34 9.68
C VAL A 826 21.56 -8.53 10.30
N ASN A 827 21.15 -9.49 9.48
CA ASN A 827 20.68 -10.79 9.92
C ASN A 827 21.88 -11.74 9.98
N THR A 828 22.26 -12.13 11.19
CA THR A 828 23.43 -12.96 11.44
C THR A 828 23.16 -14.43 11.04
N PRO A 829 24.21 -15.22 10.77
CA PRO A 829 24.08 -16.64 10.39
C PRO A 829 23.33 -17.51 11.41
N ASP A 830 23.35 -17.14 12.69
CA ASP A 830 22.66 -17.83 13.79
C ASP A 830 21.25 -17.26 14.09
N ARG A 831 20.65 -16.56 13.11
CA ARG A 831 19.31 -15.97 13.18
C ARG A 831 19.12 -14.93 14.28
N ARG A 832 20.14 -14.15 14.62
CA ARG A 832 19.97 -12.85 15.31
C ARG A 832 19.82 -11.72 14.30
N THR A 833 19.37 -10.57 14.77
CA THR A 833 19.28 -9.35 13.97
C THR A 833 19.90 -8.22 14.75
N ILE A 834 20.80 -7.50 14.09
CA ILE A 834 21.42 -6.27 14.57
C ILE A 834 20.99 -5.16 13.60
N LEU A 835 20.62 -4.00 14.15
CA LEU A 835 20.32 -2.79 13.38
C LEU A 835 21.45 -1.79 13.62
N ILE A 836 22.08 -1.31 12.55
CA ILE A 836 23.03 -0.20 12.58
C ILE A 836 22.28 1.05 12.11
N ASP A 837 22.26 2.06 12.97
CA ASP A 837 21.56 3.33 12.82
C ASP A 837 20.04 3.24 12.64
N SER A 838 19.39 4.36 12.86
CA SER A 838 17.93 4.45 13.02
C SER A 838 17.27 5.48 12.11
N GLY A 839 18.03 6.06 11.18
CA GLY A 839 17.58 7.09 10.26
C GLY A 839 17.17 8.41 10.94
N ASN A 840 16.62 9.34 10.14
CA ASN A 840 16.34 10.71 10.56
C ASN A 840 14.94 10.94 11.16
N PHE A 841 14.80 12.04 11.91
CA PHE A 841 13.61 12.55 12.57
C PHE A 841 13.39 14.05 12.30
N VAL A 842 12.30 14.43 11.61
CA VAL A 842 11.94 15.84 11.33
C VAL A 842 10.51 16.19 11.78
N THR A 843 10.36 17.29 12.52
CA THR A 843 9.16 17.64 13.33
C THR A 843 8.18 18.69 12.75
N SER A 844 8.21 19.04 11.46
CA SER A 844 7.28 20.02 10.85
C SER A 844 6.73 19.59 9.47
N PRO A 845 5.60 20.17 8.98
CA PRO A 845 4.21 19.78 9.22
C PRO A 845 3.78 18.49 8.48
N THR A 846 4.72 17.73 7.90
CA THR A 846 4.46 16.48 7.16
C THR A 846 5.31 15.29 7.65
N THR A 847 5.74 15.35 8.91
CA THR A 847 6.21 14.27 9.80
C THR A 847 6.85 13.07 9.09
N ARG A 848 8.16 13.12 8.79
CA ARG A 848 8.89 11.95 8.29
C ARG A 848 9.84 11.46 9.39
N ILE A 849 9.49 10.31 9.96
CA ILE A 849 10.34 9.52 10.86
C ILE A 849 10.73 8.29 10.05
N ASP A 850 11.99 8.20 9.63
CA ASP A 850 12.44 7.12 8.73
C ASP A 850 12.42 5.75 9.43
N ALA A 851 12.71 5.70 10.73
CA ALA A 851 12.50 4.51 11.55
C ALA A 851 11.07 3.98 11.45
N GLU A 852 10.08 4.87 11.56
CA GLU A 852 8.65 4.53 11.56
C GLU A 852 8.16 4.09 10.17
N ARG A 853 8.62 4.79 9.12
CA ARG A 853 8.08 4.63 7.76
C ARG A 853 8.83 3.62 6.91
N THR A 854 10.11 3.38 7.19
CA THR A 854 10.99 2.59 6.33
C THR A 854 11.59 1.41 7.08
N ILE A 855 12.30 1.66 8.19
CA ILE A 855 13.12 0.63 8.88
C ILE A 855 12.23 -0.42 9.57
N LEU A 856 11.34 0.01 10.47
CA LEU A 856 10.48 -0.92 11.23
C LEU A 856 9.63 -1.82 10.32
N PRO A 857 8.99 -1.33 9.23
CA PRO A 857 8.33 -2.20 8.27
C PRO A 857 9.21 -3.33 7.71
N GLN A 858 10.51 -3.11 7.45
CA GLN A 858 11.40 -4.19 7.00
C GLN A 858 11.61 -5.25 8.08
N ILE A 859 11.83 -4.81 9.32
CA ILE A 859 12.04 -5.68 10.48
C ILE A 859 10.80 -6.56 10.73
N PHE A 860 9.62 -5.94 10.79
CA PHE A 860 8.37 -6.65 11.05
C PHE A 860 7.90 -7.49 9.86
N ALA A 861 8.31 -7.16 8.62
CA ALA A 861 8.08 -8.02 7.45
C ALA A 861 8.85 -9.34 7.52
N LYS A 862 10.03 -9.37 8.13
CA LYS A 862 10.82 -10.60 8.41
C LYS A 862 10.41 -11.30 9.71
N GLN A 863 9.26 -10.93 10.29
CA GLN A 863 8.74 -11.46 11.56
C GLN A 863 9.73 -11.36 12.75
N ILE A 864 10.61 -10.35 12.74
CA ILE A 864 11.58 -10.13 13.80
C ILE A 864 10.86 -9.46 14.99
N ARG A 865 11.00 -10.05 16.18
CA ARG A 865 10.31 -9.58 17.40
C ARG A 865 11.22 -8.83 18.37
N SER A 866 12.53 -9.02 18.25
CA SER A 866 13.54 -8.44 19.12
C SER A 866 14.85 -8.25 18.37
N LEU A 867 15.58 -7.18 18.67
CA LEU A 867 16.93 -6.94 18.19
C LEU A 867 17.95 -7.45 19.22
N GLU A 868 19.01 -8.07 18.73
CA GLU A 868 20.17 -8.40 19.57
C GLU A 868 20.89 -7.11 19.96
N SER A 869 21.11 -6.22 18.99
CA SER A 869 21.67 -4.90 19.24
C SER A 869 21.08 -3.84 18.30
N LEU A 870 20.94 -2.63 18.85
CA LEU A 870 20.85 -1.39 18.09
C LEU A 870 22.20 -0.66 18.22
N VAL A 871 22.96 -0.63 17.14
CA VAL A 871 24.26 0.05 17.04
C VAL A 871 24.02 1.45 16.49
N ILE A 872 24.38 2.50 17.24
CA ILE A 872 24.28 3.89 16.78
C ILE A 872 25.67 4.42 16.53
N THR A 873 25.96 4.78 15.28
CA THR A 873 27.32 5.09 14.85
C THR A 873 27.69 6.55 15.06
N SER A 874 26.74 7.47 14.93
CA SER A 874 26.96 8.92 14.96
C SER A 874 25.86 9.63 15.76
N PRO A 875 26.15 10.75 16.47
CA PRO A 875 25.13 11.56 17.12
C PRO A 875 24.31 12.40 16.14
N ALA A 876 24.67 12.42 14.85
CA ALA A 876 23.94 13.12 13.81
C ALA A 876 22.48 12.63 13.74
N ALA A 877 21.56 13.53 13.38
CA ALA A 877 20.12 13.26 13.43
C ALA A 877 19.72 12.16 12.44
N GLU A 878 20.41 12.08 11.31
CA GLU A 878 20.25 11.12 10.24
C GLU A 878 20.76 9.70 10.55
N HIS A 879 21.39 9.51 11.73
CA HIS A 879 21.75 8.22 12.32
C HIS A 879 20.94 7.91 13.59
N SER A 880 20.83 8.89 14.49
CA SER A 880 20.29 8.72 15.85
C SER A 880 18.83 9.14 16.03
N GLY A 881 18.22 9.79 15.04
CA GLY A 881 16.88 10.39 15.15
C GLY A 881 15.77 9.37 15.40
N GLY A 882 15.94 8.11 14.97
CA GLY A 882 14.96 7.05 15.11
C GLY A 882 15.01 6.23 16.41
N ILE A 883 15.98 6.47 17.31
CA ILE A 883 16.21 5.62 18.50
C ILE A 883 14.94 5.47 19.35
N GLU A 884 14.26 6.58 19.66
CA GLU A 884 13.05 6.58 20.48
C GLU A 884 11.96 5.69 19.86
N THR A 885 11.83 5.78 18.53
CA THR A 885 10.84 5.03 17.77
C THR A 885 11.12 3.53 17.83
N VAL A 886 12.39 3.12 17.70
CA VAL A 886 12.79 1.71 17.79
C VAL A 886 12.58 1.17 19.21
N PHE A 887 13.04 1.89 20.25
CA PHE A 887 12.87 1.48 21.65
C PHE A 887 11.41 1.40 22.09
N THR A 888 10.54 2.23 21.53
CA THR A 888 9.10 2.19 21.82
C THR A 888 8.41 1.05 21.07
N ALA A 889 8.85 0.73 19.86
CA ALA A 889 8.19 -0.24 19.00
C ALA A 889 8.49 -1.69 19.37
N MET A 890 9.72 -2.03 19.75
CA MET A 890 10.15 -3.42 19.92
C MET A 890 11.15 -3.63 21.06
N ASP A 891 11.47 -4.91 21.30
CA ASP A 891 12.50 -5.27 22.27
C ASP A 891 13.91 -5.16 21.67
N VAL A 892 14.86 -4.65 22.45
CA VAL A 892 16.26 -4.43 22.06
C VAL A 892 17.12 -4.81 23.25
N LYS A 893 18.02 -5.78 23.11
CA LYS A 893 18.82 -6.24 24.25
C LYS A 893 19.99 -5.30 24.56
N HIS A 894 20.71 -4.88 23.52
CA HIS A 894 21.87 -3.99 23.63
C HIS A 894 21.66 -2.70 22.84
N CYS A 895 22.07 -1.58 23.42
CA CYS A 895 22.24 -0.33 22.69
C CYS A 895 23.74 -0.02 22.68
N ASP A 896 24.35 -0.18 21.52
CA ASP A 896 25.80 -0.07 21.34
C ASP A 896 26.11 1.27 20.69
N TYR A 897 27.02 2.06 21.26
CA TYR A 897 27.27 3.43 20.79
C TYR A 897 28.67 3.93 21.16
N PRO A 898 29.27 4.87 20.40
CA PRO A 898 30.51 5.53 20.78
C PRO A 898 30.25 6.65 21.81
N ALA A 899 31.28 7.12 22.51
CA ALA A 899 31.15 8.19 23.50
C ALA A 899 30.49 9.47 22.95
N ALA A 900 30.67 9.77 21.65
CA ALA A 900 30.03 10.89 20.95
C ALA A 900 28.49 10.88 21.00
N VAL A 901 27.86 9.71 21.13
CA VAL A 901 26.39 9.54 21.16
C VAL A 901 25.81 9.64 22.58
N ALA A 902 26.64 9.52 23.63
CA ALA A 902 26.18 9.56 25.02
C ALA A 902 25.30 10.79 25.36
N PRO A 903 25.60 12.02 24.88
CA PRO A 903 24.75 13.19 25.13
C PRO A 903 23.35 13.09 24.49
N VAL A 904 23.17 12.32 23.42
CA VAL A 904 21.87 12.09 22.78
C VAL A 904 21.02 11.18 23.66
N LEU A 905 21.59 10.09 24.16
CA LEU A 905 20.90 9.12 25.03
C LEU A 905 20.54 9.70 26.40
N ALA A 906 21.30 10.68 26.89
CA ALA A 906 21.04 11.36 28.16
C ALA A 906 19.91 12.40 28.10
N LYS A 907 19.38 12.74 26.92
CA LYS A 907 18.27 13.70 26.75
C LYS A 907 16.92 13.00 26.88
N GLU A 908 15.92 13.72 27.37
CA GLU A 908 14.52 13.26 27.33
C GLU A 908 14.01 13.27 25.88
N PRO A 909 13.19 12.28 25.46
CA PRO A 909 12.63 11.19 26.27
C PRO A 909 13.49 9.92 26.35
N LEU A 910 14.67 9.88 25.73
CA LEU A 910 15.49 8.66 25.67
C LEU A 910 16.01 8.22 27.04
N ALA A 911 16.43 9.17 27.88
CA ALA A 911 16.91 8.89 29.23
C ALA A 911 15.86 8.17 30.08
N SER A 912 14.61 8.63 30.06
CA SER A 912 13.52 7.99 30.79
C SER A 912 13.18 6.61 30.23
N ILE A 913 13.23 6.41 28.91
CA ILE A 913 13.02 5.09 28.30
C ILE A 913 14.12 4.10 28.75
N LEU A 914 15.38 4.51 28.77
CA LEU A 914 16.49 3.65 29.20
C LEU A 914 16.41 3.32 30.69
N ASP A 915 16.08 4.29 31.55
CA ASP A 915 15.88 4.05 32.99
C ASP A 915 14.67 3.13 33.23
N GLU A 916 13.55 3.37 32.55
CA GLU A 916 12.37 2.51 32.64
C GLU A 916 12.71 1.08 32.19
N ARG A 917 13.48 0.91 31.11
CA ARG A 917 13.87 -0.39 30.55
C ARG A 917 15.17 -0.97 31.11
N SER A 918 15.65 -0.44 32.24
CA SER A 918 16.83 -0.94 32.94
C SER A 918 16.60 -2.33 33.55
N PRO A 919 17.64 -3.20 33.60
CA PRO A 919 17.60 -4.48 34.31
C PRO A 919 17.16 -4.37 35.79
N ASN A 920 17.33 -3.20 36.40
CA ASN A 920 16.96 -2.93 37.79
C ASN A 920 15.45 -2.75 38.00
N ARG A 921 14.67 -2.51 36.94
CA ARG A 921 13.21 -2.28 37.06
C ARG A 921 12.44 -3.59 37.00
N ILE A 922 11.72 -3.90 38.09
CA ILE A 922 10.87 -5.11 38.22
C ILE A 922 9.89 -5.27 37.05
N LYS A 923 9.27 -4.16 36.60
CA LYS A 923 8.34 -4.13 35.47
C LYS A 923 8.92 -4.78 34.21
N HIS A 924 10.19 -4.52 33.91
CA HIS A 924 10.84 -5.01 32.68
C HIS A 924 11.51 -6.37 32.83
N ARG A 925 11.80 -6.80 34.07
CA ARG A 925 12.14 -8.20 34.35
C ARG A 925 10.97 -9.14 34.10
N ILE A 926 9.74 -8.70 34.40
CA ILE A 926 8.51 -9.46 34.16
C ILE A 926 8.20 -9.55 32.66
N SER A 927 8.33 -8.45 31.91
CA SER A 927 8.17 -8.47 30.44
C SER A 927 9.31 -9.19 29.73
N GLY A 928 10.52 -9.17 30.30
CA GLY A 928 11.74 -9.71 29.69
C GLY A 928 12.37 -8.79 28.64
N THR A 929 12.11 -7.49 28.69
CA THR A 929 12.42 -6.54 27.61
C THR A 929 13.42 -5.45 28.03
N THR A 930 14.55 -5.83 28.61
CA THR A 930 15.56 -4.90 29.17
C THR A 930 16.53 -4.41 28.10
N ILE A 931 16.93 -3.15 28.15
CA ILE A 931 17.95 -2.56 27.27
C ILE A 931 19.23 -2.34 28.07
N THR A 932 20.35 -2.85 27.58
CA THR A 932 21.68 -2.65 28.18
C THR A 932 22.51 -1.71 27.31
N PRO A 933 22.73 -0.44 27.70
CA PRO A 933 23.62 0.46 26.99
C PRO A 933 25.08 0.01 27.14
N ARG A 934 25.83 -0.06 26.03
CA ARG A 934 27.27 -0.36 26.01
C ARG A 934 27.99 0.71 25.18
N MET A 935 28.93 1.39 25.82
CA MET A 935 29.83 2.31 25.13
C MET A 935 30.95 1.51 24.48
N LEU A 936 31.22 1.75 23.19
CA LEU A 936 32.20 1.01 22.40
C LEU A 936 33.42 1.85 22.04
N THR A 937 34.56 1.18 21.97
CA THR A 937 35.86 1.68 21.55
C THR A 937 36.55 0.67 20.62
N ALA A 938 37.60 1.08 19.93
CA ALA A 938 38.34 0.25 18.98
C ALA A 938 38.83 -1.05 19.65
N GLY A 939 38.46 -2.20 19.06
CA GLY A 939 38.77 -3.54 19.56
C GLY A 939 37.61 -4.21 20.32
N ASP A 940 36.56 -3.47 20.69
CA ASP A 940 35.40 -4.06 21.33
C ASP A 940 34.59 -4.93 20.36
N ILE A 941 34.15 -6.09 20.84
CA ILE A 941 33.30 -7.02 20.08
C ILE A 941 31.83 -6.68 20.34
N ILE A 942 31.12 -6.32 19.27
CA ILE A 942 29.68 -6.01 19.29
C ILE A 942 28.87 -7.31 19.41
N TYR A 943 29.20 -8.27 18.55
CA TYR A 943 28.59 -9.60 18.50
C TYR A 943 29.54 -10.62 17.87
N GLN A 944 29.55 -11.84 18.40
CA GLN A 944 30.33 -12.95 17.85
C GLN A 944 29.57 -14.26 18.00
N THR A 945 29.65 -15.10 16.97
CA THR A 945 29.08 -16.45 16.95
C THR A 945 29.88 -17.33 15.98
N GLU A 946 29.61 -18.62 15.98
CA GLU A 946 30.19 -19.57 15.02
C GLU A 946 29.05 -20.38 14.41
N CYS A 947 29.01 -20.48 13.07
CA CYS A 947 28.00 -21.22 12.34
C CYS A 947 28.67 -22.05 11.24
N ASP A 948 28.35 -23.33 11.17
CA ASP A 948 28.94 -24.29 10.21
C ASP A 948 30.48 -24.27 10.16
N GLY A 949 31.12 -24.10 11.32
CA GLY A 949 32.59 -24.03 11.44
C GLY A 949 33.21 -22.72 10.96
N LYS A 950 32.41 -21.70 10.65
CA LYS A 950 32.84 -20.38 10.20
C LYS A 950 32.56 -19.33 11.28
N PRO A 951 33.55 -18.50 11.66
CA PRO A 951 33.32 -17.44 12.63
C PRO A 951 32.54 -16.29 12.00
N PHE A 952 31.57 -15.77 12.75
CA PHE A 952 30.95 -14.47 12.49
C PHE A 952 31.37 -13.50 13.59
N ILE A 953 31.97 -12.37 13.23
CA ILE A 953 32.46 -11.36 14.17
C ILE A 953 32.04 -9.98 13.68
N MET A 954 31.46 -9.19 14.58
CA MET A 954 31.21 -7.77 14.39
C MET A 954 32.00 -7.00 15.44
N GLU A 955 32.98 -6.21 15.01
CA GLU A 955 33.91 -5.48 15.88
C GLU A 955 33.93 -3.98 15.59
N ALA A 956 34.22 -3.18 16.61
CA ALA A 956 34.45 -1.75 16.49
C ALA A 956 35.91 -1.48 16.09
N LEU A 957 36.12 -0.66 15.04
CA LEU A 957 37.46 -0.24 14.59
C LEU A 957 37.85 1.17 15.07
N GLY A 958 36.87 1.96 15.49
CA GLY A 958 37.01 3.30 16.05
C GLY A 958 35.68 3.69 16.69
N PRO A 959 35.63 4.63 17.66
CA PRO A 959 36.70 5.54 18.08
C PRO A 959 37.70 4.91 19.04
N ARG A 960 38.83 5.57 19.29
CA ARG A 960 39.80 5.15 20.30
C ARG A 960 39.26 5.36 21.72
N GLU A 961 39.83 4.65 22.68
CA GLU A 961 39.55 4.93 24.09
C GLU A 961 39.89 6.40 24.41
N GLY A 962 38.95 7.11 25.03
CA GLY A 962 39.05 8.54 25.35
C GLY A 962 38.66 9.51 24.23
N ASP A 963 38.42 9.05 23.00
CA ASP A 963 37.89 9.89 21.92
C ASP A 963 36.37 10.04 22.03
N THR A 964 35.93 11.29 22.22
CA THR A 964 34.51 11.62 22.44
C THR A 964 33.83 12.25 21.23
N GLN A 965 34.49 12.34 20.08
CA GLN A 965 33.98 13.06 18.90
C GLN A 965 33.86 12.14 17.68
N THR A 966 34.73 11.15 17.54
CA THR A 966 34.75 10.28 16.35
C THR A 966 33.57 9.31 16.35
N PRO A 967 32.86 9.16 15.20
CA PRO A 967 31.79 8.18 15.07
C PRO A 967 32.34 6.75 15.09
N LEU A 968 31.45 5.79 15.29
CA LEU A 968 31.77 4.37 15.36
C LEU A 968 31.95 3.79 13.94
N SER A 969 33.14 3.30 13.64
CA SER A 969 33.37 2.48 12.44
C SER A 969 33.31 1.01 12.80
N VAL A 970 32.61 0.21 11.99
CA VAL A 970 32.29 -1.19 12.30
C VAL A 970 32.77 -2.11 11.19
N ARG A 971 33.42 -3.22 11.57
CA ARG A 971 33.79 -4.31 10.68
C ARG A 971 32.91 -5.52 10.93
N ILE A 972 32.32 -6.06 9.88
CA ILE A 972 31.47 -7.26 9.90
C ILE A 972 32.19 -8.35 9.11
N GLN A 973 32.48 -9.49 9.72
CA GLN A 973 33.14 -10.62 9.07
C GLN A 973 32.33 -11.90 9.25
N PHE A 974 32.20 -12.69 8.18
CA PHE A 974 31.68 -14.06 8.20
C PHE A 974 32.56 -14.96 7.33
N GLY A 975 33.33 -15.87 7.94
CA GLY A 975 34.34 -16.63 7.21
C GLY A 975 35.28 -15.69 6.44
N ASP A 976 35.30 -15.82 5.11
CA ASP A 976 36.12 -15.02 4.20
C ASP A 976 35.46 -13.69 3.77
N PHE A 977 34.15 -13.55 3.97
CA PHE A 977 33.42 -12.34 3.63
C PHE A 977 33.57 -11.26 4.70
N VAL A 978 33.80 -10.03 4.26
CA VAL A 978 33.99 -8.85 5.10
C VAL A 978 33.28 -7.64 4.52
N MET A 979 32.56 -6.92 5.38
CA MET A 979 31.99 -5.61 5.10
C MET A 979 32.51 -4.57 6.10
N LEU A 980 32.86 -3.39 5.59
CA LEU A 980 33.30 -2.25 6.39
C LEU A 980 32.26 -1.13 6.36
N VAL A 981 31.79 -0.71 7.53
CA VAL A 981 30.89 0.44 7.72
C VAL A 981 31.72 1.58 8.31
N THR A 982 31.97 2.62 7.51
CA THR A 982 32.84 3.73 7.92
C THR A 982 32.12 4.80 8.74
N SER A 983 30.78 4.91 8.65
CA SER A 983 29.96 5.96 9.30
C SER A 983 30.31 7.38 8.79
N ASP A 984 30.06 8.42 9.59
CA ASP A 984 30.17 9.85 9.24
C ASP A 984 31.57 10.43 9.40
N LEU A 985 32.61 9.65 9.10
CA LEU A 985 33.99 10.14 9.25
C LEU A 985 34.21 11.39 8.39
N THR A 986 34.52 12.50 9.05
CA THR A 986 35.00 13.73 8.41
C THR A 986 36.32 13.46 7.70
N LEU A 987 36.73 14.34 6.79
CA LEU A 987 38.00 14.17 6.06
C LEU A 987 39.21 14.04 7.00
N ALA A 988 39.24 14.78 8.11
CA ALA A 988 40.30 14.67 9.11
C ALA A 988 40.26 13.30 9.83
N GLN A 989 39.07 12.87 10.25
CA GLN A 989 38.89 11.58 10.92
C GLN A 989 39.19 10.40 9.99
N GLN A 990 38.95 10.52 8.68
CA GLN A 990 39.35 9.49 7.71
C GLN A 990 40.87 9.32 7.63
N GLN A 991 41.63 10.42 7.68
CA GLN A 991 43.10 10.35 7.70
C GLN A 991 43.60 9.70 8.98
N GLU A 992 43.02 10.07 10.13
CA GLU A 992 43.34 9.43 11.40
C GLU A 992 42.96 7.95 11.40
N PHE A 993 41.77 7.60 10.92
CA PHE A 993 41.32 6.21 10.81
C PHE A 993 42.26 5.38 9.95
N LEU A 994 42.71 5.91 8.80
CA LEU A 994 43.68 5.26 7.93
C LEU A 994 45.07 5.11 8.57
N ALA A 995 45.53 6.12 9.32
CA ALA A 995 46.85 6.09 9.97
C ALA A 995 46.92 5.11 11.15
N ASN A 996 45.78 4.86 11.78
CA ASN A 996 45.69 4.23 13.09
C ASN A 996 45.06 2.83 13.08
N THR A 997 44.41 2.45 11.98
CA THR A 997 43.83 1.13 11.80
C THR A 997 44.82 0.25 11.05
N PRO A 998 45.09 -0.98 11.54
CA PRO A 998 45.98 -1.89 10.83
C PRO A 998 45.49 -2.17 9.40
N PRO A 999 46.36 -2.15 8.36
CA PRO A 999 45.95 -2.29 6.96
C PRO A 999 45.12 -3.55 6.68
N GLU A 1000 45.41 -4.66 7.36
CA GLU A 1000 44.68 -5.91 7.25
C GLU A 1000 43.22 -5.81 7.73
N LYS A 1001 42.93 -4.93 8.69
CA LYS A 1001 41.58 -4.68 9.19
C LYS A 1001 40.76 -3.74 8.31
N LEU A 1002 41.42 -3.03 7.39
CA LEU A 1002 40.74 -2.17 6.40
C LEU A 1002 40.26 -2.95 5.17
N LYS A 1003 40.89 -4.09 4.85
CA LYS A 1003 40.50 -4.94 3.71
C LYS A 1003 39.07 -5.46 3.86
N ALA A 1004 38.22 -5.22 2.88
CA ALA A 1004 36.82 -5.65 2.88
C ALA A 1004 36.30 -5.82 1.45
N GLN A 1005 35.46 -6.82 1.17
CA GLN A 1005 34.83 -6.98 -0.13
C GLN A 1005 33.79 -5.89 -0.40
N VAL A 1006 33.09 -5.43 0.64
CA VAL A 1006 32.09 -4.36 0.54
C VAL A 1006 32.42 -3.24 1.53
N VAL A 1007 32.37 -1.99 1.09
CA VAL A 1007 32.55 -0.82 1.95
C VAL A 1007 31.37 0.15 1.81
N VAL A 1008 30.88 0.67 2.94
CA VAL A 1008 29.96 1.82 2.96
C VAL A 1008 30.80 3.09 2.93
N ALA A 1009 30.55 3.95 1.94
CA ALA A 1009 31.27 5.19 1.77
C ALA A 1009 31.05 6.13 2.96
N PRO A 1010 32.09 6.84 3.42
CA PRO A 1010 31.98 7.70 4.59
C PRO A 1010 31.03 8.87 4.36
N HIS A 1011 30.27 9.20 5.41
CA HIS A 1011 29.38 10.36 5.46
C HIS A 1011 28.39 10.41 4.28
N HIS A 1012 27.78 9.27 3.94
CA HIS A 1012 26.86 9.12 2.79
C HIS A 1012 27.46 9.48 1.42
N GLY A 1013 28.80 9.57 1.31
CA GLY A 1013 29.51 10.10 0.15
C GLY A 1013 29.62 11.63 0.11
N THR A 1014 29.36 12.33 1.20
CA THR A 1014 29.37 13.80 1.28
C THR A 1014 30.42 14.36 2.24
N ALA A 1015 31.42 13.57 2.60
CA ALA A 1015 32.51 14.00 3.49
C ALA A 1015 33.11 15.35 3.07
N GLY A 1016 33.24 16.27 4.01
CA GLY A 1016 33.70 17.64 3.78
C GLY A 1016 32.56 18.65 3.67
N LEU A 1017 31.30 18.22 3.52
CA LEU A 1017 30.12 19.10 3.52
C LEU A 1017 30.05 19.95 4.79
N GLU A 1018 30.46 19.39 5.94
CA GLU A 1018 30.51 20.05 7.24
C GLU A 1018 31.42 21.30 7.28
N THR A 1019 32.38 21.39 6.35
CA THR A 1019 33.29 22.54 6.23
C THR A 1019 32.76 23.64 5.30
N VAL A 1020 31.69 23.35 4.54
CA VAL A 1020 31.19 24.24 3.50
C VAL A 1020 30.18 25.23 4.05
N LYS A 1021 30.48 26.53 3.90
CA LYS A 1021 29.56 27.63 4.27
C LYS A 1021 28.81 28.21 3.07
N ILE A 1022 29.51 28.47 1.96
CA ILE A 1022 28.94 29.04 0.71
C ILE A 1022 29.71 28.48 -0.48
N GLY A 1023 29.01 27.92 -1.46
CA GLY A 1023 29.61 27.40 -2.69
C GLY A 1023 30.49 26.15 -2.46
N LEU A 1024 30.86 25.47 -3.54
CA LEU A 1024 31.77 24.32 -3.46
C LEU A 1024 33.21 24.82 -3.52
N PRO A 1025 34.10 24.50 -2.56
CA PRO A 1025 35.50 24.93 -2.62
C PRO A 1025 36.25 24.30 -3.81
N ASP A 1026 37.11 25.07 -4.48
CA ASP A 1026 37.88 24.59 -5.65
C ASP A 1026 38.80 23.40 -5.32
N ALA A 1027 39.32 23.34 -4.10
CA ALA A 1027 40.18 22.24 -3.63
C ALA A 1027 39.41 20.94 -3.29
N MET A 1028 38.07 20.98 -3.22
CA MET A 1028 37.27 19.86 -2.73
C MET A 1028 37.44 18.56 -3.55
N PRO A 1029 37.40 18.58 -4.90
CA PRO A 1029 37.62 17.37 -5.69
C PRO A 1029 38.97 16.70 -5.37
N GLN A 1030 40.04 17.49 -5.26
CA GLN A 1030 41.37 16.99 -4.96
C GLN A 1030 41.47 16.44 -3.53
N GLN A 1031 40.81 17.09 -2.56
CA GLN A 1031 40.76 16.60 -1.18
C GLN A 1031 40.01 15.27 -1.08
N LEU A 1032 38.87 15.13 -1.75
CA LEU A 1032 38.11 13.87 -1.80
C LEU A 1032 38.94 12.75 -2.43
N ALA A 1033 39.61 13.01 -3.56
CA ALA A 1033 40.48 12.02 -4.20
C ALA A 1033 41.67 11.62 -3.29
N ASN A 1034 42.30 12.59 -2.63
CA ASN A 1034 43.50 12.36 -1.81
C ASN A 1034 43.22 11.75 -0.44
N ILE A 1035 42.00 11.88 0.08
CA ILE A 1035 41.62 11.42 1.42
C ILE A 1035 40.65 10.25 1.29
N THR A 1036 39.42 10.52 0.84
CA THR A 1036 38.38 9.50 0.67
C THR A 1036 38.81 8.43 -0.32
N GLY A 1037 39.37 8.83 -1.47
CA GLY A 1037 39.88 7.90 -2.48
C GLY A 1037 41.02 7.01 -1.94
N LYS A 1038 41.92 7.55 -1.10
CA LYS A 1038 42.98 6.74 -0.45
C LYS A 1038 42.41 5.75 0.57
N LEU A 1039 41.43 6.16 1.36
CA LEU A 1039 40.76 5.28 2.31
C LEU A 1039 40.07 4.12 1.56
N LEU A 1040 39.28 4.43 0.53
CA LEU A 1040 38.60 3.41 -0.28
C LEU A 1040 39.61 2.49 -1.00
N LYS A 1041 40.71 3.03 -1.51
CA LYS A 1041 41.78 2.22 -2.12
C LYS A 1041 42.39 1.23 -1.12
N ALA A 1042 42.55 1.63 0.15
CA ALA A 1042 43.10 0.78 1.20
C ALA A 1042 42.18 -0.40 1.58
N THR A 1043 40.89 -0.33 1.24
CA THR A 1043 39.95 -1.44 1.52
C THR A 1043 40.02 -2.55 0.47
N GLU A 1044 40.59 -2.29 -0.71
CA GLU A 1044 40.59 -3.23 -1.86
C GLU A 1044 39.18 -3.76 -2.17
N ALA A 1045 38.15 -2.93 -1.99
CA ALA A 1045 36.76 -3.37 -2.09
C ALA A 1045 36.33 -3.69 -3.52
N GLU A 1046 35.50 -4.71 -3.65
CA GLU A 1046 34.82 -5.11 -4.88
C GLU A 1046 33.53 -4.32 -5.09
N ALA A 1047 32.94 -3.79 -4.02
CA ALA A 1047 31.77 -2.92 -4.10
C ALA A 1047 31.82 -1.76 -3.08
N VAL A 1048 31.38 -0.58 -3.52
CA VAL A 1048 31.23 0.62 -2.71
C VAL A 1048 29.76 1.01 -2.68
N VAL A 1049 29.20 1.13 -1.47
CA VAL A 1049 27.79 1.45 -1.24
C VAL A 1049 27.65 2.86 -0.68
N PHE A 1050 26.80 3.67 -1.29
CA PHE A 1050 26.45 5.01 -0.84
C PHE A 1050 25.02 5.07 -0.28
N GLU A 1051 24.89 5.38 1.01
CA GLU A 1051 23.60 5.61 1.69
C GLU A 1051 23.08 7.03 1.40
N PHE A 1052 22.87 7.34 0.13
CA PHE A 1052 22.50 8.68 -0.32
C PHE A 1052 21.04 8.77 -0.78
N GLY A 1053 20.45 9.94 -0.61
CA GLY A 1053 19.10 10.28 -1.05
C GLY A 1053 18.89 11.79 -1.04
N ASN A 1054 17.64 12.26 -1.06
CA ASN A 1054 17.36 13.70 -1.08
C ASN A 1054 17.84 14.37 0.22
N PRO A 1055 18.89 15.22 0.19
CA PRO A 1055 19.46 15.80 1.40
C PRO A 1055 18.67 17.00 1.92
N ARG A 1056 17.73 17.55 1.14
CA ARG A 1056 16.97 18.76 1.49
C ARG A 1056 16.30 18.73 2.88
N PRO A 1057 15.76 17.60 3.39
CA PRO A 1057 15.18 17.56 4.73
C PRO A 1057 16.20 17.74 5.87
N VAL A 1058 17.48 17.42 5.61
CA VAL A 1058 18.57 17.45 6.59
C VAL A 1058 19.37 18.74 6.42
N GLU A 1059 19.78 19.01 5.18
CA GLU A 1059 20.63 20.11 4.77
C GLU A 1059 19.92 21.02 3.75
N PRO A 1060 18.85 21.74 4.15
CA PRO A 1060 17.98 22.46 3.22
C PRO A 1060 18.71 23.55 2.42
N LEU A 1061 19.69 24.22 3.01
CA LEU A 1061 20.46 25.29 2.38
C LEU A 1061 21.57 24.74 1.48
N LEU A 1062 22.17 23.61 1.86
CA LEU A 1062 23.33 23.03 1.18
C LEU A 1062 22.98 21.84 0.26
N TYR A 1063 21.70 21.48 0.11
CA TYR A 1063 21.29 20.28 -0.64
C TYR A 1063 21.87 20.16 -2.06
N LYS A 1064 22.05 21.29 -2.78
CA LYS A 1064 22.67 21.30 -4.11
C LYS A 1064 24.17 20.98 -4.04
N VAL A 1065 24.84 21.50 -3.01
CA VAL A 1065 26.26 21.26 -2.78
C VAL A 1065 26.47 19.81 -2.34
N ALA A 1066 25.67 19.29 -1.42
CA ALA A 1066 25.69 17.89 -1.00
C ALA A 1066 25.58 16.93 -2.20
N ARG A 1067 24.66 17.19 -3.14
CA ARG A 1067 24.57 16.40 -4.39
C ARG A 1067 25.82 16.48 -5.26
N LYS A 1068 26.46 17.64 -5.35
CA LYS A 1068 27.72 17.80 -6.10
C LYS A 1068 28.87 17.04 -5.43
N ILE A 1069 29.02 17.15 -4.11
CA ILE A 1069 30.03 16.42 -3.34
C ILE A 1069 29.81 14.92 -3.49
N HIS A 1070 28.58 14.43 -3.36
CA HIS A 1070 28.25 13.02 -3.60
C HIS A 1070 28.71 12.54 -4.99
N GLY A 1071 28.42 13.30 -6.06
CA GLY A 1071 28.90 12.98 -7.40
C GLY A 1071 30.43 12.98 -7.53
N LEU A 1072 31.13 13.89 -6.84
CA LEU A 1072 32.59 13.93 -6.82
C LEU A 1072 33.20 12.77 -6.04
N THR A 1073 32.62 12.40 -4.89
CA THR A 1073 33.06 11.27 -4.09
C THR A 1073 32.85 9.96 -4.84
N ARG A 1074 31.73 9.81 -5.56
CA ARG A 1074 31.50 8.65 -6.43
C ARG A 1074 32.59 8.52 -7.51
N ARG A 1075 32.94 9.62 -8.19
CA ARG A 1075 34.06 9.62 -9.14
C ARG A 1075 35.39 9.26 -8.48
N ALA A 1076 35.67 9.81 -7.29
CA ALA A 1076 36.88 9.46 -6.55
C ALA A 1076 36.93 7.97 -6.15
N ALA A 1077 35.77 7.34 -5.91
CA ALA A 1077 35.67 5.91 -5.68
C ALA A 1077 35.92 5.10 -6.96
N GLU A 1078 35.33 5.50 -8.09
CA GLU A 1078 35.55 4.91 -9.42
C GLU A 1078 37.03 5.00 -9.83
N ASP A 1079 37.70 6.11 -9.57
CA ASP A 1079 39.14 6.30 -9.84
C ASP A 1079 40.02 5.46 -8.91
N ALA A 1080 39.65 5.34 -7.62
CA ALA A 1080 40.39 4.59 -6.62
C ALA A 1080 40.26 3.07 -6.81
N LEU A 1081 39.09 2.61 -7.25
CA LEU A 1081 38.70 1.20 -7.42
C LEU A 1081 38.00 0.99 -8.78
N PRO A 1082 38.75 0.93 -9.90
CA PRO A 1082 38.16 0.93 -11.26
C PRO A 1082 37.30 -0.29 -11.60
N THR A 1083 37.52 -1.40 -10.89
CA THR A 1083 36.78 -2.65 -11.09
C THR A 1083 35.64 -2.84 -10.09
N ALA A 1084 35.47 -1.90 -9.14
CA ALA A 1084 34.46 -2.03 -8.10
C ALA A 1084 33.08 -1.59 -8.58
N LEU A 1085 32.05 -2.28 -8.09
CA LEU A 1085 30.66 -1.90 -8.29
C LEU A 1085 30.31 -0.72 -7.38
N ASN A 1086 29.85 0.39 -7.96
CA ASN A 1086 29.45 1.58 -7.21
C ASN A 1086 27.91 1.70 -7.19
N LEU A 1087 27.31 1.59 -6.01
CA LEU A 1087 25.84 1.55 -5.83
C LEU A 1087 25.37 2.65 -4.89
N ALA A 1088 24.19 3.22 -5.16
CA ALA A 1088 23.58 4.22 -4.28
C ALA A 1088 22.11 3.94 -4.01
N THR A 1089 21.69 4.15 -2.76
CA THR A 1089 20.33 3.80 -2.32
C THR A 1089 19.21 4.60 -3.00
N ASP A 1090 19.52 5.74 -3.63
CA ASP A 1090 18.54 6.55 -4.36
C ASP A 1090 18.41 6.19 -5.84
N THR A 1091 19.40 5.51 -6.42
CA THR A 1091 19.37 5.02 -7.80
C THR A 1091 19.02 3.54 -7.89
N ASP A 1092 19.48 2.74 -6.94
CA ASP A 1092 19.39 1.27 -6.96
C ASP A 1092 18.32 0.72 -5.99
N GLY A 1093 17.79 1.60 -5.13
CA GLY A 1093 16.93 1.22 -4.00
C GLY A 1093 17.73 0.56 -2.87
N ALA A 1094 17.08 -0.26 -2.06
CA ALA A 1094 17.76 -1.03 -1.02
C ALA A 1094 18.74 -2.02 -1.64
N ILE A 1095 19.91 -2.15 -1.01
CA ILE A 1095 20.98 -3.04 -1.46
C ILE A 1095 21.03 -4.23 -0.50
N HIS A 1096 20.92 -5.44 -1.04
CA HIS A 1096 20.89 -6.69 -0.30
C HIS A 1096 22.17 -7.47 -0.59
N ILE A 1097 22.83 -7.92 0.48
CA ILE A 1097 24.06 -8.70 0.42
C ILE A 1097 23.80 -10.00 1.15
N GLN A 1098 24.04 -11.13 0.49
CA GLN A 1098 23.91 -12.47 1.06
C GLN A 1098 25.24 -13.19 0.98
N SER A 1099 25.67 -13.84 2.06
CA SER A 1099 26.92 -14.59 2.09
C SER A 1099 26.76 -15.90 2.87
N ASP A 1100 27.36 -16.96 2.36
CA ASP A 1100 27.52 -18.25 3.03
C ASP A 1100 28.87 -18.35 3.79
N GLY A 1101 29.62 -17.25 3.84
CA GLY A 1101 30.94 -17.14 4.48
C GLY A 1101 32.12 -17.61 3.62
N VAL A 1102 31.89 -18.02 2.37
CA VAL A 1102 32.95 -18.27 1.36
C VAL A 1102 32.83 -17.28 0.22
N GLY A 1103 31.61 -17.06 -0.26
CA GLY A 1103 31.30 -16.06 -1.28
C GLY A 1103 30.19 -15.12 -0.84
N TYR A 1104 29.86 -14.15 -1.68
CA TYR A 1104 28.69 -13.31 -1.49
C TYR A 1104 27.97 -13.03 -2.81
N ARG A 1105 26.68 -12.71 -2.71
CA ARG A 1105 25.85 -12.21 -3.78
C ARG A 1105 25.31 -10.85 -3.37
N LEU A 1106 25.34 -9.91 -4.31
CA LEU A 1106 24.74 -8.61 -4.15
C LEU A 1106 23.54 -8.48 -5.09
N THR A 1107 22.41 -8.01 -4.57
CA THR A 1107 21.22 -7.66 -5.36
C THR A 1107 20.70 -6.27 -4.97
N THR A 1108 20.06 -5.59 -5.92
CA THR A 1108 19.43 -4.28 -5.71
C THR A 1108 17.92 -4.40 -5.85
N GLN A 1109 17.15 -3.68 -5.04
CA GLN A 1109 15.70 -3.77 -5.04
C GLN A 1109 15.06 -3.49 -6.41
N LEU A 1110 15.59 -2.54 -7.17
CA LEU A 1110 15.02 -2.17 -8.48
C LEU A 1110 15.31 -3.25 -9.56
N SER A 1111 16.54 -3.78 -9.61
CA SER A 1111 16.88 -4.89 -10.51
C SER A 1111 16.00 -6.13 -10.30
N GLU A 1112 15.71 -6.51 -9.05
CA GLU A 1112 14.85 -7.68 -8.74
C GLU A 1112 13.40 -7.52 -9.25
N THR A 1113 12.88 -6.30 -9.27
CA THR A 1113 11.51 -6.02 -9.72
C THR A 1113 11.36 -5.97 -11.24
N GLY A 1114 12.45 -6.17 -11.99
CA GLY A 1114 12.43 -6.07 -13.45
C GLY A 1114 12.20 -4.65 -13.95
N SER A 1115 12.39 -3.63 -13.09
CA SER A 1115 12.48 -2.26 -13.60
C SER A 1115 13.77 -2.19 -14.40
N GLU A 1116 13.65 -1.92 -15.70
CA GLU A 1116 14.78 -1.40 -16.47
C GLU A 1116 15.27 -0.19 -15.69
N VAL A 1117 16.42 -0.34 -15.01
CA VAL A 1117 17.26 0.80 -14.74
C VAL A 1117 17.55 1.27 -16.15
N ASP A 1118 16.90 2.34 -16.60
CA ASP A 1118 17.36 3.07 -17.77
C ASP A 1118 18.85 3.27 -17.47
N GLU A 1119 19.72 2.50 -18.16
CA GLU A 1119 21.14 2.84 -18.23
C GLU A 1119 21.13 4.34 -18.49
N PRO A 1120 21.87 5.15 -17.69
CA PRO A 1120 21.83 6.60 -17.79
C PRO A 1120 21.86 6.90 -19.27
N THR A 1121 20.73 7.39 -19.78
CA THR A 1121 20.56 7.50 -21.22
C THR A 1121 21.75 8.34 -21.65
N LEU A 1122 22.53 7.83 -22.59
CA LEU A 1122 23.79 8.41 -23.06
C LEU A 1122 23.68 9.88 -23.56
N LEU A 1123 22.51 10.49 -23.37
CA LEU A 1123 22.15 11.89 -23.54
C LEU A 1123 22.30 12.76 -22.27
N GLU A 1124 22.65 12.21 -21.10
CA GLU A 1124 22.95 13.03 -19.89
C GLU A 1124 24.45 13.37 -19.71
N ILE A 1125 25.32 13.01 -20.66
CA ILE A 1125 26.74 13.45 -20.69
C ILE A 1125 27.03 14.13 -22.03
N GLY A 1126 26.65 15.41 -22.13
CA GLY A 1126 27.04 16.32 -23.21
C GLY A 1126 26.14 17.56 -23.21
N GLY A 1127 26.59 18.79 -22.97
CA GLY A 1127 27.93 19.28 -22.69
C GLY A 1127 27.90 20.37 -21.61
N TRP A 1128 29.10 20.66 -21.12
CA TRP A 1128 29.44 21.75 -20.20
C TRP A 1128 29.25 23.12 -20.84
#